data_AF-A0A6A5KP68-F1
#
_entry.id   AF-A0A6A5KP68-F1
#
_cell.length_a   1.000
_cell.length_b   1.000
_cell.length_c   1.000
_cell.angle_alpha   90.00
_cell.angle_beta   90.00
_cell.angle_gamma   90.00
#
_symmetry.space_group_name_H-M   'P 1'
#
loop_
_entity.id
_entity.type
_entity.pdbx_description
1 polymer ?
#
loop_
_entity_poly.entity_id
_entity_poly.type
_entity_poly.pdbx_seq_one_letter_code
_entity_poly.pdbx_strand_id
1 'polypeptide(L)'
;MPKIEGAPAHGTVAHLLPQTYKKYVSEWLEEDTPSFDYGGFVVGEDMSEARLLGKSEGIVAGVPFFDEVFRQLGCTVEWHIEEGASFQPIAHCATVRGPVRHLLLGERVALNTIARCSGIATKSNRLLTLLRNAGYPNILAGTRKTTPGFRLVEKYGMLVGGVDAHRVDLSAMTMLKDNHIVAAGSITNAVRAAKAAGGFAIKVEVECQSFEEADEAIAAGADIVMLDNFTPEGVQVAAKDLKDKWGRGTGDRKQFLVEVSGGLTEHNVEKYVCGDIDIVSTSSIHQGVPHVDFSLKIVPKSRKDGGETVLATLCSAQNSTPILTQYTLTDDLTYDNFFTGFEFYSGPDPTQGFVRYQNATSAIEQNLVGFLSDTQSIFMGVDYWSVDPTGRASVRLESKKNWNHGLLLADIRHMPENVPGVWPAFWMLSGTTDWPNGGEIDIIEGVNQYERNAVTLHTSKGCMVDNSTLLPAGGSGAMDGPAGTVPFTGYMSTDDCDVAAEGQGKNVGCSIQAPDGIQTGGGSGGIDNDAHEGLALPSYGHAFNAAGGGIYAMEWTATFISVWFFPRESPSFTEHFGARNTSTGTTSPDPSAWGTPIAHFAGSGCDFSSRFKDLRIIFNVAFCGDWAGAESEWNKTSAAKAGTATCNEFVRDHPEAFVEAYWEIAGLKWFQKGSSE
;
A
#
# COMPACT_ATOMS: atom_id res chain seq x y z
N MET A 1 -7.57 14.29 23.35
CA MET A 1 -6.51 13.62 24.14
C MET A 1 -7.10 12.35 24.73
N PRO A 2 -6.39 11.21 24.67
CA PRO A 2 -6.80 9.98 25.35
C PRO A 2 -7.02 10.27 26.84
N LYS A 3 -8.11 9.76 27.42
CA LYS A 3 -8.28 9.82 28.87
C LYS A 3 -7.30 8.84 29.52
N ILE A 4 -6.48 9.32 30.44
CA ILE A 4 -5.59 8.48 31.26
C ILE A 4 -6.45 7.87 32.36
N GLU A 5 -6.82 6.60 32.20
CA GLU A 5 -7.57 5.79 33.17
C GLU A 5 -6.92 4.40 33.29
N GLY A 6 -7.33 3.59 34.27
CA GLY A 6 -6.79 2.24 34.45
C GLY A 6 -5.32 2.24 34.91
N ALA A 7 -4.56 1.22 34.51
CA ALA A 7 -3.15 1.07 34.90
C ALA A 7 -2.27 2.30 34.59
N PRO A 8 -2.39 2.96 33.41
CA PRO A 8 -1.65 4.18 33.10
C PRO A 8 -1.85 5.34 34.10
N ALA A 9 -3.00 5.40 34.79
CA ALA A 9 -3.27 6.44 35.79
C ALA A 9 -2.48 6.23 37.11
N HIS A 10 -1.85 5.07 37.29
CA HIS A 10 -1.18 4.68 38.53
C HIS A 10 0.34 4.48 38.39
N GLY A 11 0.88 4.52 37.16
CA GLY A 11 2.32 4.42 36.91
C GLY A 11 2.65 3.83 35.54
N THR A 12 3.93 3.49 35.34
CA THR A 12 4.43 2.93 34.08
C THR A 12 3.97 1.48 33.89
N VAL A 13 3.15 1.23 32.86
CA VAL A 13 2.57 -0.10 32.58
C VAL A 13 3.66 -1.16 32.33
N ALA A 14 4.80 -0.77 31.75
CA ALA A 14 5.96 -1.64 31.51
C ALA A 14 6.47 -2.37 32.77
N HIS A 15 6.27 -1.80 33.97
CA HIS A 15 6.68 -2.43 35.23
C HIS A 15 5.87 -3.69 35.58
N LEU A 16 4.74 -3.93 34.91
CA LEU A 16 3.93 -5.14 35.07
C LEU A 16 4.46 -6.33 34.24
N LEU A 17 5.36 -6.08 33.28
CA LEU A 17 5.84 -7.14 32.40
C LEU A 17 6.67 -8.17 33.17
N PRO A 18 6.38 -9.48 33.01
CA PRO A 18 7.17 -10.54 33.63
C PRO A 18 8.54 -10.61 32.95
N GLN A 19 9.62 -10.87 33.69
CA GLN A 19 10.98 -10.94 33.11
C GLN A 19 11.13 -11.88 31.90
N THR A 20 10.24 -12.87 31.77
CA THR A 20 10.18 -13.80 30.65
C THR A 20 9.84 -13.14 29.31
N TYR A 21 9.28 -11.92 29.27
CA TYR A 21 8.92 -11.25 28.01
C TYR A 21 10.13 -11.07 27.07
N LYS A 22 11.32 -10.88 27.65
CA LYS A 22 12.58 -10.77 26.92
C LYS A 22 12.93 -12.03 26.14
N LYS A 23 12.56 -13.21 26.67
CA LYS A 23 12.75 -14.49 26.00
C LYS A 23 11.87 -14.61 24.75
N TYR A 24 10.63 -14.10 24.81
CA TYR A 24 9.76 -14.09 23.63
C TYR A 24 10.37 -13.25 22.50
N VAL A 25 10.98 -12.11 22.83
CA VAL A 25 11.69 -11.30 21.84
C VAL A 25 12.84 -12.07 21.20
N SER A 26 13.61 -12.84 21.99
CA SER A 26 14.65 -13.71 21.44
C SER A 26 14.08 -14.78 20.50
N GLU A 27 12.98 -15.43 20.91
CA GLU A 27 12.28 -16.43 20.09
C GLU A 27 11.75 -15.84 18.77
N TRP A 28 11.27 -14.59 18.76
CA TRP A 28 10.81 -13.91 17.54
C TRP A 28 11.97 -13.54 16.61
N LEU A 29 13.12 -13.13 17.15
CA LEU A 29 14.33 -12.90 16.35
C LEU A 29 14.86 -14.21 15.75
N GLU A 30 14.83 -15.31 16.52
CA GLU A 30 15.19 -16.65 16.03
C GLU A 30 14.22 -17.15 14.96
N GLU A 31 12.92 -16.87 15.09
CA GLU A 31 11.90 -17.18 14.09
C GLU A 31 12.17 -16.46 12.76
N ASP A 32 12.52 -15.17 12.80
CA ASP A 32 12.69 -14.34 11.60
C ASP A 32 14.08 -14.49 10.95
N THR A 33 15.06 -15.04 11.66
CA THR A 33 16.38 -15.38 11.11
C THR A 33 16.90 -16.72 11.65
N PRO A 34 16.30 -17.84 11.22
CA PRO A 34 16.71 -19.18 11.67
C PRO A 34 17.98 -19.69 10.97
N SER A 35 18.44 -19.01 9.91
CA SER A 35 19.62 -19.39 9.11
C SER A 35 20.62 -18.24 8.93
N PHE A 36 20.73 -17.66 7.74
CA PHE A 36 21.65 -16.57 7.42
C PHE A 36 20.90 -15.28 7.09
N ASP A 37 21.38 -14.16 7.63
CA ASP A 37 20.92 -12.82 7.27
C ASP A 37 21.74 -12.28 6.08
N TYR A 38 21.29 -12.62 4.86
CA TYR A 38 21.92 -12.13 3.63
C TYR A 38 21.78 -10.62 3.45
N GLY A 39 20.67 -10.03 3.94
CA GLY A 39 20.43 -8.59 3.87
C GLY A 39 21.45 -7.83 4.72
N GLY A 40 21.65 -8.28 5.96
CA GLY A 40 22.68 -7.78 6.87
C GLY A 40 24.10 -7.90 6.31
N PHE A 41 24.42 -9.00 5.61
CA PHE A 41 25.70 -9.15 4.93
C PHE A 41 25.93 -8.06 3.86
N VAL A 42 24.91 -7.74 3.06
CA VAL A 42 25.01 -6.73 2.00
C VAL A 42 25.26 -5.33 2.55
N VAL A 43 24.63 -4.98 3.67
CA VAL A 43 24.71 -3.60 4.23
C VAL A 43 25.87 -3.38 5.19
N GLY A 44 26.45 -4.45 5.74
CA GLY A 44 27.62 -4.39 6.62
C GLY A 44 27.34 -3.83 8.03
N GLU A 45 28.40 -3.44 8.73
CA GLU A 45 28.35 -3.09 10.16
C GLU A 45 28.36 -1.58 10.45
N ASP A 46 28.28 -0.76 9.41
CA ASP A 46 28.37 0.69 9.57
C ASP A 46 27.28 1.23 10.51
N MET A 47 27.67 2.14 11.40
CA MET A 47 26.72 2.84 12.27
C MET A 47 25.76 3.68 11.44
N SER A 48 24.47 3.54 11.74
CA SER A 48 23.40 4.28 11.08
C SER A 48 22.29 4.68 12.06
N GLU A 49 21.35 5.47 11.57
CA GLU A 49 20.14 5.92 12.24
C GLU A 49 18.93 5.39 11.46
N ALA A 50 17.88 4.94 12.16
CA ALA A 50 16.59 4.64 11.58
C ALA A 50 15.48 5.41 12.31
N ARG A 51 14.47 5.91 11.58
CA ARG A 51 13.33 6.64 12.14
C ARG A 51 12.08 5.78 12.09
N LEU A 52 11.46 5.56 13.24
CA LEU A 52 10.14 4.94 13.35
C LEU A 52 9.09 6.00 13.05
N LEU A 53 8.34 5.80 11.96
CA LEU A 53 7.29 6.70 11.50
C LEU A 53 5.92 6.03 11.64
N GLY A 54 5.00 6.65 12.36
CA GLY A 54 3.59 6.26 12.40
C GLY A 54 2.84 6.83 11.19
N LYS A 55 2.31 5.95 10.34
CA LYS A 55 1.65 6.24 9.04
C LYS A 55 0.12 6.15 9.10
N SER A 56 -0.46 5.56 10.13
CA SER A 56 -1.90 5.63 10.42
C SER A 56 -2.15 6.22 11.81
N GLU A 57 -3.29 6.85 12.03
CA GLU A 57 -3.61 7.38 13.37
C GLU A 57 -3.66 6.26 14.41
N GLY A 58 -3.25 6.56 15.64
CA GLY A 58 -3.22 5.55 16.69
C GLY A 58 -2.61 6.04 18.01
N ILE A 59 -2.55 5.13 18.97
CA ILE A 59 -1.86 5.27 20.25
C ILE A 59 -0.57 4.45 20.20
N VAL A 60 0.57 5.05 20.57
CA VAL A 60 1.83 4.32 20.70
C VAL A 60 1.72 3.34 21.87
N ALA A 61 1.80 2.04 21.59
CA ALA A 61 1.85 0.99 22.60
C ALA A 61 2.76 -0.16 22.15
N GLY A 62 3.50 -0.73 23.11
CA GLY A 62 4.44 -1.82 22.88
C GLY A 62 5.90 -1.37 22.93
N VAL A 63 6.18 -0.21 23.52
CA VAL A 63 7.51 0.38 23.66
C VAL A 63 8.49 -0.61 24.30
N PRO A 64 8.17 -1.34 25.40
CA PRO A 64 9.13 -2.26 26.02
C PRO A 64 9.54 -3.43 25.12
N PHE A 65 8.66 -3.86 24.21
CA PHE A 65 8.96 -4.94 23.27
C PHE A 65 9.82 -4.43 22.12
N PHE A 66 9.49 -3.25 21.58
CA PHE A 66 10.27 -2.59 20.53
C PHE A 66 11.70 -2.30 21.01
N ASP A 67 11.83 -1.73 22.22
CA ASP A 67 13.13 -1.45 22.84
C ASP A 67 13.93 -2.74 23.05
N GLU A 68 13.27 -3.80 23.50
CA GLU A 68 13.93 -5.08 23.78
C GLU A 68 14.48 -5.74 22.50
N VAL A 69 13.79 -5.63 21.36
CA VAL A 69 14.29 -6.12 20.06
C VAL A 69 15.62 -5.46 19.75
N PHE A 70 15.66 -4.12 19.75
CA PHE A 70 16.85 -3.37 19.38
C PHE A 70 17.94 -3.48 20.45
N ARG A 71 17.59 -3.61 21.72
CA ARG A 71 18.54 -3.83 22.81
C ARG A 71 19.28 -5.16 22.65
N GLN A 72 18.60 -6.25 22.28
CA GLN A 72 19.25 -7.54 22.04
C GLN A 72 20.21 -7.50 20.85
N LEU A 73 19.94 -6.63 19.87
CA LEU A 73 20.80 -6.38 18.71
C LEU A 73 21.86 -5.29 18.96
N GLY A 74 22.04 -4.81 20.20
CA GLY A 74 23.05 -3.78 20.51
C GLY A 74 22.76 -2.40 19.92
N CYS A 75 21.52 -2.12 19.56
CA CYS A 75 21.03 -0.82 19.12
C CYS A 75 20.44 -0.03 20.31
N THR A 76 20.30 1.29 20.15
CA THR A 76 19.65 2.19 21.11
C THR A 76 18.42 2.83 20.52
N VAL A 77 17.36 3.02 21.32
CA VAL A 77 16.11 3.66 20.89
C VAL A 77 15.89 4.96 21.68
N GLU A 78 15.52 6.02 20.97
CA GLU A 78 15.14 7.33 21.51
C GLU A 78 13.68 7.62 21.11
N TRP A 79 12.78 7.75 22.09
CA TRP A 79 11.36 8.00 21.83
C TRP A 79 11.05 9.50 21.77
N HIS A 80 10.27 9.89 20.75
CA HIS A 80 9.77 11.26 20.55
C HIS A 80 8.28 11.39 20.92
N ILE A 81 7.59 10.24 21.05
CA ILE A 81 6.20 10.14 21.48
C ILE A 81 6.14 9.17 22.65
N GLU A 82 5.55 9.60 23.76
CA GLU A 82 5.40 8.79 24.96
C GLU A 82 4.42 7.62 24.75
N GLU A 83 4.66 6.50 25.42
CA GLU A 83 3.73 5.37 25.40
C GLU A 83 2.37 5.78 25.98
N GLY A 84 1.29 5.37 25.30
CA GLY A 84 -0.08 5.77 25.63
C GLY A 84 -0.51 7.10 24.98
N ALA A 85 0.40 7.84 24.36
CA ALA A 85 0.04 9.05 23.63
C ALA A 85 -0.54 8.73 22.24
N SER A 86 -1.56 9.51 21.84
CA SER A 86 -2.12 9.48 20.48
C SER A 86 -1.28 10.31 19.53
N PHE A 87 -1.21 9.90 18.26
CA PHE A 87 -0.55 10.65 17.19
C PHE A 87 -1.38 10.64 15.90
N GLN A 88 -1.05 11.57 14.99
CA GLN A 88 -1.66 11.70 13.68
C GLN A 88 -0.60 11.48 12.59
N PRO A 89 -0.92 10.83 11.46
CA PRO A 89 0.05 10.59 10.39
C PRO A 89 0.52 11.86 9.69
N ILE A 90 1.76 11.95 9.19
CA ILE A 90 2.90 11.06 9.47
C ILE A 90 3.61 11.58 10.72
N ALA A 91 3.78 10.73 11.74
CA ALA A 91 4.44 11.10 13.00
C ALA A 91 5.81 10.43 13.15
N HIS A 92 6.82 11.18 13.55
CA HIS A 92 8.12 10.61 13.96
C HIS A 92 8.03 10.15 15.42
N CYS A 93 7.90 8.84 15.62
CA CYS A 93 7.62 8.25 16.94
C CYS A 93 8.90 7.94 17.73
N ALA A 94 9.94 7.44 17.06
CA ALA A 94 11.22 7.10 17.70
C ALA A 94 12.38 7.12 16.70
N THR A 95 13.59 7.18 17.23
CA THR A 95 14.84 7.04 16.48
C THR A 95 15.66 5.88 17.03
N VAL A 96 16.09 4.96 16.17
CA VAL A 96 16.92 3.80 16.50
C VAL A 96 18.32 4.00 15.94
N ARG A 97 19.35 3.65 16.71
CA ARG A 97 20.76 3.82 16.32
C ARG A 97 21.54 2.55 16.56
N GLY A 98 22.40 2.18 15.63
CA GLY A 98 23.19 0.94 15.72
C GLY A 98 23.83 0.57 14.39
N PRO A 99 24.53 -0.58 14.31
CA PRO A 99 24.99 -1.14 13.06
C PRO A 99 23.82 -1.33 12.09
N VAL A 100 23.96 -0.92 10.83
CA VAL A 100 22.86 -0.96 9.85
C VAL A 100 22.30 -2.37 9.66
N ARG A 101 23.14 -3.41 9.66
CA ARG A 101 22.67 -4.80 9.64
C ARG A 101 21.75 -5.15 10.82
N HIS A 102 22.01 -4.62 12.01
CA HIS A 102 21.18 -4.85 13.19
C HIS A 102 19.90 -4.02 13.18
N LEU A 103 19.92 -2.82 12.60
CA LEU A 103 18.72 -2.03 12.41
C LEU A 103 17.72 -2.76 11.49
N LEU A 104 18.21 -3.32 10.39
CA LEU A 104 17.38 -4.05 9.41
C LEU A 104 16.97 -5.43 9.92
N LEU A 105 17.86 -6.15 10.62
CA LEU A 105 17.53 -7.44 11.24
C LEU A 105 16.39 -7.31 12.27
N GLY A 106 16.39 -6.25 13.07
CA GLY A 106 15.34 -6.01 14.07
C GLY A 106 14.07 -5.36 13.52
N GLU A 107 14.12 -4.78 12.32
CA GLU A 107 13.06 -3.95 11.76
C GLU A 107 11.71 -4.69 11.76
N ARG A 108 11.67 -5.89 11.18
CA ARG A 108 10.39 -6.53 10.89
C ARG A 108 9.71 -7.01 12.17
N VAL A 109 10.45 -7.65 13.06
CA VAL A 109 9.97 -8.11 14.38
C VAL A 109 9.48 -6.93 15.23
N ALA A 110 10.25 -5.84 15.29
CA ALA A 110 9.90 -4.66 16.08
C ALA A 110 8.62 -3.99 15.57
N LEU A 111 8.53 -3.76 14.25
CA LEU A 111 7.36 -3.15 13.62
C LEU A 111 6.12 -4.04 13.73
N ASN A 112 6.24 -5.36 13.50
CA ASN A 112 5.14 -6.30 13.63
C ASN A 112 4.54 -6.30 15.03
N THR A 113 5.40 -6.18 16.04
CA THR A 113 5.00 -6.22 17.45
C THR A 113 4.31 -4.93 17.86
N ILE A 114 4.94 -3.77 17.58
CA ILE A 114 4.40 -2.47 17.98
C ILE A 114 3.13 -2.10 17.21
N ALA A 115 3.02 -2.46 15.92
CA ALA A 115 1.85 -2.21 15.10
C ALA A 115 0.59 -2.88 15.66
N ARG A 116 0.71 -4.15 16.06
CA ARG A 116 -0.38 -4.93 16.67
C ARG A 116 -0.72 -4.41 18.08
N CYS A 117 0.29 -4.16 18.91
CA CYS A 117 0.07 -3.65 20.26
C CYS A 117 -0.61 -2.28 20.26
N SER A 118 -0.16 -1.37 19.39
CA SER A 118 -0.72 -0.04 19.17
C SER A 118 -2.15 -0.09 18.62
N GLY A 119 -2.45 -1.02 17.70
CA GLY A 119 -3.82 -1.24 17.22
C GLY A 119 -4.79 -1.59 18.35
N ILE A 120 -4.39 -2.51 19.23
CA ILE A 120 -5.19 -2.93 20.38
C ILE A 120 -5.37 -1.78 21.38
N ALA A 121 -4.32 -1.04 21.70
CA ALA A 121 -4.41 0.13 22.58
C ALA A 121 -5.36 1.20 22.01
N THR A 122 -5.27 1.46 20.70
CA THR A 122 -6.13 2.40 19.99
C THR A 122 -7.60 1.99 20.05
N LYS A 123 -7.91 0.73 19.71
CA LYS A 123 -9.29 0.20 19.74
C LYS A 123 -9.86 0.16 21.15
N SER A 124 -9.04 -0.22 22.13
CA SER A 124 -9.41 -0.24 23.54
C SER A 124 -9.77 1.16 24.04
N ASN A 125 -8.94 2.16 23.77
CA ASN A 125 -9.18 3.53 24.19
C ASN A 125 -10.41 4.16 23.50
N ARG A 126 -10.63 3.84 22.23
CA ARG A 126 -11.78 4.30 21.46
C ARG A 126 -13.09 3.79 22.06
N LEU A 127 -13.18 2.49 22.35
CA LEU A 127 -14.38 1.91 22.99
C LEU A 127 -14.58 2.41 24.41
N LEU A 128 -13.50 2.58 25.19
CA LEU A 128 -13.55 3.18 26.52
C LEU A 128 -14.11 4.61 26.47
N THR A 129 -13.64 5.42 25.52
CA THR A 129 -14.12 6.79 25.32
C THR A 129 -15.61 6.82 24.99
N LEU A 130 -16.07 5.92 24.12
CA LEU A 130 -17.47 5.77 23.76
C LEU A 130 -18.33 5.45 24.99
N LEU A 131 -17.90 4.50 25.82
CA LEU A 131 -18.60 4.17 27.08
C LEU A 131 -18.67 5.34 28.05
N ARG A 132 -17.58 6.11 28.20
CA ARG A 132 -17.58 7.32 29.03
C ARG A 132 -18.52 8.40 28.51
N ASN A 133 -18.62 8.55 27.19
CA ASN A 133 -19.56 9.49 26.56
C ASN A 133 -21.02 9.05 26.74
N ALA A 134 -21.27 7.74 26.79
CA ALA A 134 -22.57 7.16 27.15
C ALA A 134 -22.88 7.24 28.66
N GLY A 135 -22.00 7.84 29.47
CA GLY A 135 -22.19 8.00 30.91
C GLY A 135 -21.95 6.73 31.73
N TYR A 136 -21.30 5.71 31.17
CA TYR A 136 -20.91 4.49 31.89
C TYR A 136 -19.54 4.68 32.55
N PRO A 137 -19.45 4.74 33.90
CA PRO A 137 -18.19 5.02 34.61
C PRO A 137 -17.42 3.74 34.97
N ASN A 138 -18.00 2.56 34.76
CA ASN A 138 -17.45 1.31 35.27
C ASN A 138 -16.46 0.67 34.28
N ILE A 139 -16.10 -0.59 34.52
CA ILE A 139 -14.94 -1.24 33.90
C ILE A 139 -15.28 -1.70 32.47
N LEU A 140 -14.38 -1.39 31.53
CA LEU A 140 -14.25 -2.10 30.26
C LEU A 140 -13.12 -3.11 30.42
N ALA A 141 -13.31 -4.33 29.91
CA ALA A 141 -12.34 -5.41 30.00
C ALA A 141 -12.15 -6.16 28.67
N GLY A 142 -10.94 -6.70 28.48
CA GLY A 142 -10.64 -7.63 27.38
C GLY A 142 -11.08 -9.06 27.69
N THR A 143 -10.56 -10.03 26.92
CA THR A 143 -10.85 -11.46 27.13
C THR A 143 -9.61 -12.32 26.89
N ARG A 144 -9.74 -13.65 26.99
CA ARG A 144 -8.66 -14.61 26.66
C ARG A 144 -8.68 -15.07 25.18
N LYS A 145 -9.51 -14.48 24.32
CA LYS A 145 -9.58 -14.74 22.86
C LYS A 145 -8.44 -14.07 22.11
N THR A 146 -7.23 -14.34 22.56
CA THR A 146 -5.97 -13.71 22.16
C THR A 146 -5.20 -14.60 21.21
N THR A 147 -4.35 -14.04 20.36
CA THR A 147 -3.48 -14.82 19.47
C THR A 147 -2.58 -15.77 20.28
N PRO A 148 -2.54 -17.09 19.95
CA PRO A 148 -1.63 -18.03 20.61
C PRO A 148 -0.17 -17.56 20.52
N GLY A 149 0.57 -17.61 21.63
CA GLY A 149 1.96 -17.12 21.70
C GLY A 149 2.11 -15.60 21.87
N PHE A 150 1.10 -14.80 21.52
CA PHE A 150 1.19 -13.32 21.53
C PHE A 150 0.37 -12.63 22.63
N ARG A 151 -0.29 -13.41 23.50
CA ARG A 151 -1.18 -12.91 24.56
C ARG A 151 -0.59 -11.80 25.41
N LEU A 152 0.70 -11.89 25.79
CA LEU A 152 1.31 -10.90 26.68
C LEU A 152 1.30 -9.50 26.05
N VAL A 153 1.61 -9.40 24.75
CA VAL A 153 1.61 -8.13 24.01
C VAL A 153 0.19 -7.59 23.84
N GLU A 154 -0.78 -8.45 23.56
CA GLU A 154 -2.18 -8.03 23.39
C GLU A 154 -2.78 -7.53 24.71
N LYS A 155 -2.55 -8.23 25.82
CA LYS A 155 -2.96 -7.77 27.17
C LYS A 155 -2.28 -6.47 27.55
N TYR A 156 -1.00 -6.32 27.22
CA TYR A 156 -0.25 -5.08 27.43
C TYR A 156 -0.89 -3.91 26.67
N GLY A 157 -1.26 -4.11 25.40
CA GLY A 157 -1.95 -3.12 24.59
C GLY A 157 -3.28 -2.66 25.21
N MET A 158 -4.08 -3.58 25.78
CA MET A 158 -5.32 -3.24 26.49
C MET A 158 -5.04 -2.31 27.68
N LEU A 159 -4.02 -2.64 28.50
CA LEU A 159 -3.65 -1.85 29.66
C LEU A 159 -3.18 -0.45 29.26
N VAL A 160 -2.33 -0.33 28.23
CA VAL A 160 -1.90 0.97 27.70
C VAL A 160 -3.09 1.79 27.17
N GLY A 161 -4.08 1.13 26.55
CA GLY A 161 -5.32 1.76 26.11
C GLY A 161 -6.25 2.23 27.25
N GLY A 162 -5.90 1.93 28.50
CA GLY A 162 -6.67 2.31 29.71
C GLY A 162 -7.74 1.29 30.12
N VAL A 163 -7.72 0.10 29.52
CA VAL A 163 -8.74 -0.94 29.69
C VAL A 163 -8.23 -2.09 30.56
N ASP A 164 -9.11 -2.73 31.32
CA ASP A 164 -8.75 -3.89 32.14
C ASP A 164 -8.36 -5.06 31.23
N ALA A 165 -7.19 -5.66 31.48
CA ALA A 165 -6.71 -6.80 30.72
C ALA A 165 -7.65 -8.02 30.86
N HIS A 166 -8.49 -8.07 31.89
CA HIS A 166 -9.17 -9.24 32.40
C HIS A 166 -8.16 -10.31 32.86
N ARG A 167 -8.65 -11.49 33.30
CA ARG A 167 -7.73 -12.58 33.64
C ARG A 167 -6.76 -12.91 32.49
N VAL A 168 -5.49 -13.01 32.83
CA VAL A 168 -4.41 -13.24 31.86
C VAL A 168 -4.39 -14.70 31.41
N ASP A 169 -4.61 -15.64 32.33
CA ASP A 169 -4.59 -17.07 32.06
C ASP A 169 -5.66 -17.83 32.89
N LEU A 170 -5.56 -19.15 32.95
CA LEU A 170 -6.47 -20.01 33.72
C LEU A 170 -6.16 -20.02 35.23
N SER A 171 -4.97 -19.55 35.63
CA SER A 171 -4.49 -19.58 37.01
C SER A 171 -4.81 -18.27 37.75
N ALA A 172 -5.01 -17.17 37.03
CA ALA A 172 -5.26 -15.85 37.60
C ALA A 172 -6.66 -15.71 38.25
N MET A 173 -7.68 -16.39 37.70
CA MET A 173 -9.06 -16.37 38.21
C MET A 173 -9.80 -17.61 37.72
N THR A 174 -10.64 -18.21 38.58
CA THR A 174 -11.48 -19.34 38.19
C THR A 174 -12.74 -18.82 37.49
N MET A 175 -12.91 -19.15 36.20
CA MET A 175 -14.16 -18.88 35.48
C MET A 175 -14.84 -20.19 35.13
N LEU A 176 -16.05 -20.36 35.66
CA LEU A 176 -16.90 -21.50 35.43
C LEU A 176 -17.86 -21.17 34.28
N LYS A 177 -17.67 -21.89 33.17
CA LYS A 177 -18.53 -21.83 31.98
C LYS A 177 -19.57 -22.95 31.97
N ASP A 178 -20.53 -22.87 31.06
CA ASP A 178 -21.52 -23.91 30.72
C ASP A 178 -21.02 -25.37 30.87
N ASN A 179 -19.89 -25.71 30.26
CA ASN A 179 -19.31 -27.05 30.25
C ASN A 179 -18.81 -27.49 31.64
N HIS A 180 -18.34 -26.56 32.46
CA HIS A 180 -17.92 -26.85 33.84
C HIS A 180 -19.14 -27.13 34.72
N ILE A 181 -20.22 -26.38 34.52
CA ILE A 181 -21.48 -26.55 35.26
C ILE A 181 -22.08 -27.91 34.94
N VAL A 182 -22.13 -28.28 33.66
CA VAL A 182 -22.58 -29.61 33.21
C VAL A 182 -21.74 -30.72 33.83
N ALA A 183 -20.41 -30.59 33.81
CA ALA A 183 -19.51 -31.61 34.37
C ALA A 183 -19.59 -31.73 35.90
N ALA A 184 -19.85 -30.62 36.61
CA ALA A 184 -19.99 -30.59 38.07
C ALA A 184 -21.41 -30.95 38.56
N GLY A 185 -22.38 -31.04 37.65
CA GLY A 185 -23.78 -31.40 37.91
C GLY A 185 -24.67 -30.26 38.42
N SER A 186 -24.10 -29.16 38.93
CA SER A 186 -24.83 -27.92 39.26
C SER A 186 -23.89 -26.73 39.43
N ILE A 187 -24.43 -25.50 39.34
CA ILE A 187 -23.69 -24.26 39.59
C ILE A 187 -23.19 -24.25 41.04
N THR A 188 -24.05 -24.57 42.00
CA THR A 188 -23.70 -24.62 43.41
C THR A 188 -22.49 -25.52 43.69
N ASN A 189 -22.45 -26.72 43.09
CA ASN A 189 -21.35 -27.65 43.28
C ASN A 189 -20.05 -27.13 42.64
N ALA A 190 -20.14 -26.59 41.42
CA ALA A 190 -19.01 -26.01 40.72
C ALA A 190 -18.38 -24.84 41.51
N VAL A 191 -19.20 -23.91 42.00
CA VAL A 191 -18.74 -22.75 42.78
C VAL A 191 -18.10 -23.18 44.10
N ARG A 192 -18.71 -24.13 44.83
CA ARG A 192 -18.13 -24.64 46.09
C ARG A 192 -16.78 -25.33 45.85
N ALA A 193 -16.68 -26.15 44.80
CA ALA A 193 -15.42 -26.79 44.42
C ALA A 193 -14.34 -25.75 44.05
N ALA A 194 -14.70 -24.74 43.26
CA ALA A 194 -13.81 -23.64 42.89
C ALA A 194 -13.32 -22.86 44.12
N LYS A 195 -14.22 -22.51 45.05
CA LYS A 195 -13.86 -21.83 46.30
C LYS A 195 -13.00 -22.69 47.22
N ALA A 196 -13.25 -23.99 47.29
CA ALA A 196 -12.44 -24.91 48.07
C ALA A 196 -11.00 -25.04 47.50
N ALA A 197 -10.86 -25.02 46.17
CA ALA A 197 -9.56 -25.11 45.51
C ALA A 197 -8.79 -23.78 45.49
N GLY A 198 -9.46 -22.67 45.17
CA GLY A 198 -8.86 -21.33 45.06
C GLY A 198 -8.71 -20.58 46.39
N GLY A 199 -9.39 -21.05 47.44
CA GLY A 199 -9.39 -20.43 48.76
C GLY A 199 -9.91 -18.98 48.74
N PHE A 200 -9.38 -18.15 49.63
CA PHE A 200 -9.76 -16.73 49.74
C PHE A 200 -9.10 -15.81 48.69
N ALA A 201 -8.06 -16.30 47.99
CA ALA A 201 -7.20 -15.46 47.15
C ALA A 201 -7.65 -15.41 45.69
N ILE A 202 -8.30 -16.47 45.18
CA ILE A 202 -8.72 -16.58 43.78
C ILE A 202 -10.21 -16.27 43.67
N LYS A 203 -10.54 -15.30 42.83
CA LYS A 203 -11.93 -14.98 42.51
C LYS A 203 -12.58 -16.10 41.69
N VAL A 204 -13.89 -16.27 41.89
CA VAL A 204 -14.74 -17.20 41.16
C VAL A 204 -15.77 -16.41 40.38
N GLU A 205 -15.69 -16.52 39.07
CA GLU A 205 -16.61 -15.95 38.09
C GLU A 205 -17.46 -17.07 37.48
N VAL A 206 -18.76 -16.84 37.28
CA VAL A 206 -19.67 -17.81 36.66
C VAL A 206 -20.36 -17.20 35.45
N GLU A 207 -20.28 -17.87 34.31
CA GLU A 207 -21.04 -17.54 33.10
C GLU A 207 -22.46 -18.08 33.22
N CYS A 208 -23.44 -17.20 33.14
CA CYS A 208 -24.85 -17.47 33.36
C CYS A 208 -25.67 -17.06 32.13
N GLN A 209 -26.60 -17.91 31.73
CA GLN A 209 -27.51 -17.72 30.59
C GLN A 209 -28.91 -17.29 31.02
N SER A 210 -29.19 -17.24 32.33
CA SER A 210 -30.47 -16.81 32.89
C SER A 210 -30.31 -16.10 34.24
N PHE A 211 -31.35 -15.40 34.69
CA PHE A 211 -31.39 -14.76 36.00
C PHE A 211 -31.28 -15.80 37.13
N GLU A 212 -31.95 -16.93 36.97
CA GLU A 212 -31.98 -18.03 37.94
C GLU A 212 -30.58 -18.63 38.16
N GLU A 213 -29.81 -18.80 37.09
CA GLU A 213 -28.42 -19.26 37.19
C GLU A 213 -27.51 -18.26 37.91
N ALA A 214 -27.65 -16.97 37.59
CA ALA A 214 -26.90 -15.91 38.27
C ALA A 214 -27.27 -15.82 39.76
N ASP A 215 -28.55 -15.96 40.08
CA ASP A 215 -29.06 -16.01 41.45
C ASP A 215 -28.48 -17.20 42.23
N GLU A 216 -28.44 -18.39 41.62
CA GLU A 216 -27.82 -19.57 42.22
C GLU A 216 -26.31 -19.37 42.44
N ALA A 217 -25.61 -18.79 41.46
CA ALA A 217 -24.17 -18.53 41.55
C ALA A 217 -23.83 -17.59 42.72
N ILE A 218 -24.57 -16.50 42.90
CA ILE A 218 -24.41 -15.56 44.02
C ILE A 218 -24.73 -16.25 45.36
N ALA A 219 -25.82 -17.03 45.40
CA ALA A 219 -26.17 -17.81 46.59
C ALA A 219 -25.05 -18.79 46.99
N ALA A 220 -24.40 -19.43 46.01
CA ALA A 220 -23.27 -20.34 46.19
C ALA A 220 -21.94 -19.63 46.56
N GLY A 221 -21.86 -18.31 46.34
CA GLY A 221 -20.71 -17.48 46.73
C GLY A 221 -19.77 -17.08 45.60
N ALA A 222 -20.24 -17.03 44.36
CA ALA A 222 -19.49 -16.42 43.26
C ALA A 222 -19.17 -14.94 43.55
N ASP A 223 -17.97 -14.51 43.16
CA ASP A 223 -17.55 -13.10 43.30
C ASP A 223 -18.01 -12.25 42.11
N ILE A 224 -18.18 -12.89 40.95
CA ILE A 224 -18.60 -12.26 39.69
C ILE A 224 -19.61 -13.17 38.99
N VAL A 225 -20.69 -12.60 38.47
CA VAL A 225 -21.61 -13.28 37.56
C VAL A 225 -21.58 -12.59 36.21
N MET A 226 -21.31 -13.36 35.15
CA MET A 226 -21.29 -12.90 33.78
C MET A 226 -22.61 -13.27 33.10
N LEU A 227 -23.38 -12.26 32.70
CA LEU A 227 -24.58 -12.43 31.90
C LEU A 227 -24.17 -12.55 30.43
N ASP A 228 -24.18 -13.77 29.88
CA ASP A 228 -23.72 -14.05 28.52
C ASP A 228 -24.88 -14.13 27.51
N ASN A 229 -24.76 -13.40 26.41
CA ASN A 229 -25.72 -13.37 25.28
C ASN A 229 -27.17 -12.98 25.65
N PHE A 230 -27.37 -12.21 26.71
CA PHE A 230 -28.65 -11.58 27.01
C PHE A 230 -28.97 -10.48 26.00
N THR A 231 -30.25 -10.09 25.86
CA THR A 231 -30.63 -8.87 25.13
C THR A 231 -30.30 -7.63 25.95
N PRO A 232 -30.17 -6.43 25.32
CA PRO A 232 -29.92 -5.19 26.06
C PRO A 232 -30.91 -4.96 27.21
N GLU A 233 -32.20 -5.15 26.96
CA GLU A 233 -33.25 -4.99 27.96
C GLU A 233 -33.17 -6.08 29.04
N GLY A 234 -32.85 -7.30 28.63
CA GLY A 234 -32.70 -8.44 29.53
C GLY A 234 -31.55 -8.25 30.53
N VAL A 235 -30.38 -7.78 30.06
CA VAL A 235 -29.23 -7.48 30.93
C VAL A 235 -29.60 -6.42 31.97
N GLN A 236 -30.25 -5.33 31.56
CA GLN A 236 -30.58 -4.24 32.47
C GLN A 236 -31.55 -4.68 33.57
N VAL A 237 -32.59 -5.45 33.21
CA VAL A 237 -33.54 -6.01 34.18
C VAL A 237 -32.84 -6.99 35.12
N ALA A 238 -32.10 -7.96 34.57
CA ALA A 238 -31.42 -8.97 35.38
C ALA A 238 -30.38 -8.35 36.33
N ALA A 239 -29.53 -7.45 35.84
CA ALA A 239 -28.52 -6.78 36.66
C ALA A 239 -29.15 -5.99 37.81
N LYS A 240 -30.19 -5.20 37.52
CA LYS A 240 -30.93 -4.44 38.54
C LYS A 240 -31.56 -5.37 39.57
N ASP A 241 -32.26 -6.42 39.14
CA ASP A 241 -32.96 -7.32 40.05
C ASP A 241 -31.99 -8.12 40.94
N LEU A 242 -30.83 -8.52 40.40
CA LEU A 242 -29.75 -9.15 41.17
C LEU A 242 -29.19 -8.19 42.23
N LYS A 243 -28.92 -6.93 41.85
CA LYS A 243 -28.43 -5.88 42.77
C LYS A 243 -29.47 -5.53 43.83
N ASP A 244 -30.75 -5.45 43.47
CA ASP A 244 -31.85 -5.20 44.41
C ASP A 244 -31.98 -6.34 45.43
N LYS A 245 -31.93 -7.60 44.96
CA LYS A 245 -32.06 -8.80 45.80
C LYS A 245 -30.86 -9.02 46.75
N TRP A 246 -29.64 -8.92 46.24
CA TRP A 246 -28.43 -9.33 46.98
C TRP A 246 -27.55 -8.17 47.48
N GLY A 247 -27.61 -7.01 46.82
CA GLY A 247 -26.70 -5.88 47.06
C GLY A 247 -27.31 -4.69 47.79
N ARG A 248 -28.58 -4.34 47.52
CA ARG A 248 -29.24 -3.11 48.02
C ARG A 248 -30.20 -3.37 49.21
N GLY A 249 -30.67 -4.60 49.41
CA GLY A 249 -31.55 -4.98 50.53
C GLY A 249 -30.91 -4.79 51.93
N THR A 250 -31.73 -4.78 52.98
CA THR A 250 -31.33 -4.48 54.38
C THR A 250 -30.87 -5.70 55.22
N GLY A 251 -30.62 -6.85 54.58
CA GLY A 251 -30.19 -8.11 55.25
C GLY A 251 -28.71 -8.49 55.00
N ASP A 252 -28.41 -9.80 54.97
CA ASP A 252 -27.07 -10.38 54.70
C ASP A 252 -26.56 -10.06 53.28
N ARG A 253 -26.09 -8.82 53.09
CA ARG A 253 -25.57 -8.33 51.82
C ARG A 253 -24.36 -9.14 51.37
N LYS A 254 -24.41 -9.63 50.13
CA LYS A 254 -23.25 -10.21 49.45
C LYS A 254 -22.63 -9.20 48.51
N GLN A 255 -21.31 -9.08 48.54
CA GLN A 255 -20.58 -8.30 47.54
C GLN A 255 -20.30 -9.19 46.33
N PHE A 256 -20.76 -8.77 45.16
CA PHE A 256 -20.50 -9.43 43.88
C PHE A 256 -20.52 -8.38 42.76
N LEU A 257 -19.87 -8.71 41.64
CA LEU A 257 -19.87 -7.90 40.43
C LEU A 257 -20.74 -8.55 39.35
N VAL A 258 -21.39 -7.71 38.54
CA VAL A 258 -22.13 -8.11 37.35
C VAL A 258 -21.31 -7.74 36.13
N GLU A 259 -20.98 -8.74 35.34
CA GLU A 259 -20.31 -8.62 34.05
C GLU A 259 -21.30 -8.87 32.92
N VAL A 260 -21.21 -8.10 31.83
CA VAL A 260 -21.91 -8.37 30.58
C VAL A 260 -20.91 -8.68 29.47
N SER A 261 -21.20 -9.74 28.71
CA SER A 261 -20.37 -10.23 27.60
C SER A 261 -21.25 -10.85 26.50
N GLY A 262 -20.67 -11.04 25.32
CA GLY A 262 -21.32 -11.67 24.16
C GLY A 262 -21.63 -10.66 23.05
N GLY A 263 -20.90 -10.73 21.93
CA GLY A 263 -21.20 -9.95 20.72
C GLY A 263 -21.11 -8.42 20.84
N LEU A 264 -20.49 -7.89 21.91
CA LEU A 264 -20.41 -6.45 22.16
C LEU A 264 -19.36 -5.79 21.27
N THR A 265 -19.73 -4.69 20.63
CA THR A 265 -18.91 -3.91 19.68
C THR A 265 -19.17 -2.42 19.88
N GLU A 266 -18.37 -1.56 19.22
CA GLU A 266 -18.59 -0.10 19.22
C GLU A 266 -20.00 0.30 18.76
N HIS A 267 -20.67 -0.51 17.96
CA HIS A 267 -21.99 -0.17 17.40
C HIS A 267 -23.17 -0.49 18.32
N ASN A 268 -22.98 -1.38 19.30
CA ASN A 268 -24.08 -1.87 20.13
C ASN A 268 -23.87 -1.70 21.64
N VAL A 269 -22.63 -1.50 22.11
CA VAL A 269 -22.30 -1.58 23.54
C VAL A 269 -23.08 -0.57 24.40
N GLU A 270 -23.41 0.61 23.86
CA GLU A 270 -24.13 1.66 24.59
C GLU A 270 -25.50 1.20 25.09
N LYS A 271 -26.15 0.29 24.36
CA LYS A 271 -27.48 -0.24 24.71
C LYS A 271 -27.41 -1.22 25.89
N TYR A 272 -26.24 -1.84 26.07
CA TYR A 272 -26.03 -2.87 27.09
C TYR A 272 -25.63 -2.31 28.44
N VAL A 273 -25.22 -1.03 28.53
CA VAL A 273 -24.69 -0.47 29.77
C VAL A 273 -25.75 0.26 30.60
N CYS A 274 -25.70 0.05 31.91
CA CYS A 274 -26.47 0.79 32.91
C CYS A 274 -25.69 0.86 34.23
N GLY A 275 -26.20 1.61 35.22
CA GLY A 275 -25.53 1.79 36.51
C GLY A 275 -25.42 0.53 37.38
N ASP A 276 -26.11 -0.55 37.02
CA ASP A 276 -26.11 -1.83 37.73
C ASP A 276 -25.10 -2.86 37.20
N ILE A 277 -24.43 -2.54 36.09
CA ILE A 277 -23.42 -3.37 35.43
C ILE A 277 -22.05 -2.85 35.83
N ASP A 278 -21.19 -3.69 36.39
CA ASP A 278 -19.87 -3.29 36.88
C ASP A 278 -18.76 -3.49 35.83
N ILE A 279 -18.91 -4.51 34.98
CA ILE A 279 -17.91 -4.89 33.98
C ILE A 279 -18.60 -5.11 32.64
N VAL A 280 -18.03 -4.53 31.59
CA VAL A 280 -18.32 -4.87 30.19
C VAL A 280 -17.08 -5.54 29.65
N SER A 281 -17.19 -6.78 29.17
CA SER A 281 -16.06 -7.43 28.50
C SER A 281 -16.35 -7.74 27.04
N THR A 282 -15.34 -7.56 26.20
CA THR A 282 -15.46 -7.87 24.77
C THR A 282 -14.13 -8.26 24.15
N SER A 283 -14.18 -9.17 23.17
CA SER A 283 -13.03 -9.43 22.32
C SER A 283 -12.85 -8.43 21.19
N SER A 284 -13.83 -7.55 20.90
CA SER A 284 -13.75 -6.60 19.78
C SER A 284 -12.64 -5.55 19.93
N ILE A 285 -12.07 -5.40 21.14
CA ILE A 285 -10.95 -4.49 21.41
C ILE A 285 -9.58 -5.09 21.12
N HIS A 286 -9.50 -6.40 20.84
CA HIS A 286 -8.22 -7.09 20.59
C HIS A 286 -8.23 -8.17 19.51
N GLN A 287 -9.37 -8.85 19.31
CA GLN A 287 -9.53 -9.86 18.28
C GLN A 287 -9.91 -9.22 16.95
N GLY A 288 -9.11 -9.44 15.90
CA GLY A 288 -9.37 -8.93 14.55
C GLY A 288 -9.26 -7.41 14.45
N VAL A 289 -8.49 -6.78 15.33
CA VAL A 289 -8.28 -5.32 15.33
C VAL A 289 -7.27 -4.93 14.25
N PRO A 290 -7.56 -3.90 13.42
CA PRO A 290 -6.59 -3.37 12.49
C PRO A 290 -5.31 -2.91 13.20
N HIS A 291 -4.16 -3.17 12.59
CA HIS A 291 -2.88 -2.70 13.10
C HIS A 291 -2.72 -1.19 12.84
N VAL A 292 -1.89 -0.54 13.63
CA VAL A 292 -1.41 0.81 13.33
C VAL A 292 -0.22 0.69 12.38
N ASP A 293 -0.26 1.38 11.24
CA ASP A 293 0.81 1.34 10.25
C ASP A 293 2.03 2.10 10.76
N PHE A 294 3.16 1.41 10.86
CA PHE A 294 4.46 1.96 11.20
C PHE A 294 5.49 1.55 10.15
N SER A 295 6.41 2.45 9.84
CA SER A 295 7.60 2.14 9.05
C SER A 295 8.87 2.50 9.80
N LEU A 296 9.95 1.77 9.56
CA LEU A 296 11.29 2.12 10.03
C LEU A 296 12.10 2.57 8.81
N LYS A 297 12.73 3.75 8.87
CA LYS A 297 13.42 4.35 7.72
C LYS A 297 14.86 4.68 8.05
N ILE A 298 15.81 4.00 7.41
CA ILE A 298 17.23 4.31 7.52
C ILE A 298 17.49 5.73 7.01
N VAL A 299 18.21 6.54 7.79
CA VAL A 299 18.64 7.88 7.38
C VAL A 299 19.87 7.75 6.47
N PRO A 300 19.84 8.30 5.25
CA PRO A 300 20.99 8.28 4.36
C PRO A 300 22.20 8.99 4.99
N LYS A 301 23.40 8.42 4.82
CA LYS A 301 24.64 9.15 5.20
C LYS A 301 24.76 10.40 4.33
N SER A 302 24.95 11.57 4.94
CA SER A 302 25.33 12.78 4.20
C SER A 302 26.63 12.51 3.44
N ARG A 303 26.63 12.66 2.11
CA ARG A 303 27.88 12.69 1.34
C ARG A 303 28.78 13.78 1.93
N LYS A 304 29.90 13.40 2.55
CA LYS A 304 30.97 14.35 2.84
C LYS A 304 31.65 14.66 1.51
N ASP A 305 31.53 15.91 1.07
CA ASP A 305 32.45 16.49 0.10
C ASP A 305 33.89 16.28 0.59
N GLY A 306 34.68 15.60 -0.22
CA GLY A 306 36.05 15.21 0.11
C GLY A 306 36.72 14.62 -1.11
N GLY A 307 37.02 15.48 -2.08
CA GLY A 307 37.98 15.13 -3.12
C GLY A 307 39.36 14.92 -2.50
N GLU A 308 39.96 13.77 -2.74
CA GLU A 308 41.39 13.68 -3.03
C GLU A 308 41.71 12.38 -3.75
N THR A 309 42.57 12.56 -4.75
CA THR A 309 43.15 11.62 -5.70
C THR A 309 43.72 10.34 -5.11
N VAL A 310 43.40 9.20 -5.72
CA VAL A 310 44.35 8.08 -5.87
C VAL A 310 44.36 7.63 -7.32
N LEU A 311 45.38 8.11 -8.03
CA LEU A 311 45.81 7.65 -9.34
C LEU A 311 46.84 6.53 -9.14
N ALA A 312 46.79 5.53 -10.03
CA ALA A 312 47.73 4.42 -10.22
C ALA A 312 47.62 3.28 -9.17
N THR A 313 47.57 1.99 -9.50
CA THR A 313 48.12 1.24 -10.64
C THR A 313 47.39 -0.10 -10.69
N LEU A 314 46.98 -0.60 -11.86
CA LEU A 314 47.09 -2.02 -12.20
C LEU A 314 47.09 -2.18 -13.72
N CYS A 315 48.05 -2.97 -14.17
CA CYS A 315 48.60 -3.04 -15.52
C CYS A 315 47.66 -3.69 -16.55
N SER A 316 47.75 -3.15 -17.78
CA SER A 316 47.73 -3.83 -19.08
C SER A 316 47.07 -5.21 -19.19
N ALA A 317 45.93 -5.24 -19.86
CA ALA A 317 45.69 -6.19 -20.94
C ALA A 317 44.98 -5.42 -22.07
N GLN A 318 45.69 -5.19 -23.17
CA GLN A 318 45.10 -4.72 -24.41
C GLN A 318 44.21 -5.83 -24.98
N ASN A 319 42.90 -5.60 -24.98
CA ASN A 319 42.00 -6.17 -25.97
C ASN A 319 41.13 -5.03 -26.46
N SER A 320 41.33 -4.65 -27.72
CA SER A 320 40.48 -3.72 -28.45
C SER A 320 39.12 -4.37 -28.67
N THR A 321 38.18 -4.12 -27.77
CA THR A 321 36.75 -4.30 -28.03
C THR A 321 36.20 -3.05 -28.72
N PRO A 322 35.27 -3.20 -29.68
CA PRO A 322 34.68 -2.07 -30.37
C PRO A 322 33.94 -1.16 -29.36
N ILE A 323 34.09 0.16 -29.53
CA ILE A 323 33.37 1.15 -28.73
C ILE A 323 31.88 1.02 -29.08
N LEU A 324 31.09 0.38 -28.21
CA LEU A 324 29.64 0.53 -28.25
C LEU A 324 29.31 2.01 -27.99
N THR A 325 28.41 2.58 -28.79
CA THR A 325 27.91 3.95 -28.60
C THR A 325 27.09 4.00 -27.31
N GLN A 326 27.72 4.44 -26.22
CA GLN A 326 27.16 4.38 -24.88
C GLN A 326 26.13 5.50 -24.63
N TYR A 327 25.00 5.16 -24.00
CA TYR A 327 24.01 6.11 -23.50
C TYR A 327 24.52 6.73 -22.18
N THR A 328 24.48 8.05 -22.07
CA THR A 328 24.93 8.76 -20.86
C THR A 328 23.74 9.41 -20.18
N LEU A 329 23.61 9.19 -18.86
CA LEU A 329 22.56 9.81 -18.05
C LEU A 329 22.72 11.33 -18.06
N THR A 330 21.70 12.06 -18.51
CA THR A 330 21.70 13.54 -18.53
C THR A 330 20.74 14.13 -17.53
N ASP A 331 19.62 13.47 -17.26
CA ASP A 331 18.60 13.95 -16.33
C ASP A 331 18.14 12.79 -15.45
N ASP A 332 18.22 13.00 -14.12
CA ASP A 332 17.79 12.05 -13.11
C ASP A 332 16.65 12.67 -12.30
N LEU A 333 15.42 12.34 -12.68
CA LEU A 333 14.18 12.76 -12.03
C LEU A 333 13.68 11.64 -11.11
N THR A 334 14.57 11.07 -10.29
CA THR A 334 14.19 10.08 -9.28
C THR A 334 13.85 10.73 -7.95
N TYR A 335 12.87 10.15 -7.26
CA TYR A 335 12.48 10.46 -5.89
C TYR A 335 12.49 11.98 -5.60
N ASP A 336 13.41 12.47 -4.76
CA ASP A 336 13.53 13.88 -4.33
C ASP A 336 13.65 14.89 -5.49
N ASN A 337 14.21 14.47 -6.62
CA ASN A 337 14.37 15.35 -7.79
C ASN A 337 13.09 15.45 -8.64
N PHE A 338 12.15 14.51 -8.50
CA PHE A 338 11.01 14.38 -9.40
C PHE A 338 10.20 15.68 -9.47
N PHE A 339 9.56 16.11 -8.38
CA PHE A 339 8.70 17.31 -8.41
C PHE A 339 9.46 18.61 -8.74
N THR A 340 10.78 18.66 -8.54
CA THR A 340 11.57 19.83 -8.95
C THR A 340 11.66 19.98 -10.46
N GLY A 341 11.55 18.87 -11.19
CA GLY A 341 11.57 18.83 -12.65
C GLY A 341 10.22 19.13 -13.31
N PHE A 342 9.13 19.28 -12.55
CA PHE A 342 7.77 19.43 -13.06
C PHE A 342 7.08 20.70 -12.55
N GLU A 343 6.12 21.20 -13.33
CA GLU A 343 5.14 22.21 -12.97
C GLU A 343 3.75 21.58 -12.84
N PHE A 344 2.94 22.12 -11.93
CA PHE A 344 1.56 21.69 -11.73
C PHE A 344 0.64 22.49 -12.64
N TYR A 345 0.02 21.82 -13.62
CA TYR A 345 -1.02 22.42 -14.44
C TYR A 345 -2.31 22.52 -13.62
N SER A 346 -2.95 23.68 -13.59
CA SER A 346 -4.21 23.90 -12.88
C SER A 346 -5.28 24.60 -13.72
N GLY A 347 -5.15 24.52 -15.05
CA GLY A 347 -6.14 25.03 -15.99
C GLY A 347 -7.28 24.05 -16.25
N PRO A 348 -8.27 24.44 -17.06
CA PRO A 348 -9.31 23.53 -17.54
C PRO A 348 -8.71 22.36 -18.31
N ASP A 349 -9.32 21.19 -18.22
CA ASP A 349 -8.87 20.04 -18.98
C ASP A 349 -9.02 20.29 -20.51
N PRO A 350 -7.93 20.15 -21.31
CA PRO A 350 -7.98 20.46 -22.74
C PRO A 350 -8.94 19.58 -23.54
N THR A 351 -9.29 18.40 -23.03
CA THR A 351 -10.22 17.45 -23.67
C THR A 351 -11.60 17.49 -23.02
N GLN A 352 -11.93 18.58 -22.33
CA GLN A 352 -13.24 18.81 -21.72
C GLN A 352 -13.62 17.75 -20.67
N GLY A 353 -12.63 17.18 -19.97
CA GLY A 353 -12.81 16.21 -18.91
C GLY A 353 -13.57 16.72 -17.69
N PHE A 354 -14.20 15.80 -16.96
CA PHE A 354 -14.86 16.05 -15.67
C PHE A 354 -13.85 16.03 -14.52
N VAL A 355 -12.82 16.86 -14.63
CA VAL A 355 -11.65 16.89 -13.75
C VAL A 355 -11.25 18.33 -13.44
N ARG A 356 -10.72 18.54 -12.23
CA ARG A 356 -10.14 19.82 -11.79
C ARG A 356 -8.70 19.63 -11.38
N TYR A 357 -7.77 20.03 -12.23
CA TYR A 357 -6.36 19.92 -11.90
C TYR A 357 -5.96 20.93 -10.81
N GLN A 358 -5.32 20.43 -9.76
CA GLN A 358 -4.91 21.22 -8.62
C GLN A 358 -3.50 21.79 -8.83
N ASN A 359 -3.29 23.03 -8.40
CA ASN A 359 -1.94 23.58 -8.28
C ASN A 359 -1.16 22.89 -7.14
N ALA A 360 0.16 23.10 -7.07
CA ALA A 360 1.03 22.44 -6.10
C ALA A 360 0.55 22.59 -4.65
N THR A 361 0.22 23.81 -4.22
CA THR A 361 -0.24 24.08 -2.85
C THR A 361 -1.50 23.29 -2.53
N SER A 362 -2.49 23.35 -3.41
CA SER A 362 -3.77 22.68 -3.18
C SER A 362 -3.67 21.16 -3.30
N ALA A 363 -2.82 20.65 -4.19
CA ALA A 363 -2.54 19.22 -4.32
C ALA A 363 -1.86 18.66 -3.05
N ILE A 364 -0.95 19.43 -2.43
CA ILE A 364 -0.31 19.05 -1.16
C ILE A 364 -1.33 19.09 -0.02
N GLU A 365 -2.12 20.16 0.10
CA GLU A 365 -3.14 20.30 1.15
C GLU A 365 -4.21 19.19 1.08
N GLN A 366 -4.53 18.72 -0.12
CA GLN A 366 -5.48 17.64 -0.37
C GLN A 366 -4.83 16.24 -0.38
N ASN A 367 -3.53 16.12 -0.10
CA ASN A 367 -2.77 14.86 -0.15
C ASN A 367 -2.84 14.14 -1.51
N LEU A 368 -2.94 14.87 -2.61
CA LEU A 368 -2.97 14.32 -3.97
C LEU A 368 -1.56 14.05 -4.52
N VAL A 369 -0.52 14.60 -3.90
CA VAL A 369 0.88 14.35 -4.25
C VAL A 369 1.73 14.14 -3.01
N GLY A 370 2.80 13.37 -3.14
CA GLY A 370 3.75 13.18 -2.05
C GLY A 370 4.95 12.32 -2.42
N PHE A 371 5.88 12.19 -1.48
CA PHE A 371 7.00 11.27 -1.58
C PHE A 371 6.71 10.00 -0.75
N LEU A 372 6.87 8.83 -1.35
CA LEU A 372 6.78 7.55 -0.67
C LEU A 372 8.20 7.07 -0.31
N SER A 373 8.56 7.29 0.96
CA SER A 373 9.92 7.05 1.46
C SER A 373 10.28 5.56 1.61
N ASP A 374 9.29 4.67 1.65
CA ASP A 374 9.48 3.23 1.72
C ASP A 374 9.98 2.63 0.42
N THR A 375 9.44 3.10 -0.70
CA THR A 375 9.82 2.63 -2.03
C THR A 375 10.80 3.59 -2.73
N GLN A 376 11.05 4.78 -2.16
CA GLN A 376 11.75 5.88 -2.84
C GLN A 376 11.09 6.22 -4.18
N SER A 377 9.78 6.45 -4.14
CA SER A 377 8.96 6.89 -5.28
C SER A 377 8.20 8.16 -4.92
N ILE A 378 7.49 8.70 -5.91
CA ILE A 378 6.47 9.72 -5.69
C ILE A 378 5.08 9.11 -5.85
N PHE A 379 4.12 9.68 -5.15
CA PHE A 379 2.69 9.44 -5.28
C PHE A 379 2.06 10.62 -6.01
N MET A 380 1.15 10.34 -6.94
CA MET A 380 0.31 11.31 -7.63
C MET A 380 -1.08 10.71 -7.84
N GLY A 381 -2.05 11.13 -7.05
CA GLY A 381 -3.41 10.59 -7.03
C GLY A 381 -4.50 11.61 -7.33
N VAL A 382 -5.72 11.22 -6.96
CA VAL A 382 -6.96 11.95 -7.20
C VAL A 382 -7.79 12.00 -5.91
N ASP A 383 -8.73 12.93 -5.82
CA ASP A 383 -9.74 12.88 -4.76
C ASP A 383 -10.63 11.65 -4.94
N TYR A 384 -10.82 10.87 -3.88
CA TYR A 384 -11.63 9.64 -3.87
C TYR A 384 -12.66 9.62 -2.74
N TRP A 385 -12.97 10.78 -2.14
CA TRP A 385 -13.98 10.88 -1.08
C TRP A 385 -15.05 11.94 -1.34
N SER A 386 -14.77 12.94 -2.17
CA SER A 386 -15.71 14.05 -2.39
C SER A 386 -16.67 13.78 -3.54
N VAL A 387 -17.95 14.06 -3.30
CA VAL A 387 -18.96 14.20 -4.36
C VAL A 387 -18.90 15.63 -4.86
N ASP A 388 -18.35 15.85 -6.06
CA ASP A 388 -18.09 17.19 -6.60
C ASP A 388 -18.83 17.43 -7.93
N PRO A 389 -19.81 18.35 -7.96
CA PRO A 389 -20.57 18.63 -9.18
C PRO A 389 -19.77 19.35 -10.26
N THR A 390 -18.55 19.81 -9.98
CA THR A 390 -17.71 20.63 -10.87
C THR A 390 -16.48 19.89 -11.42
N GLY A 391 -16.34 18.60 -11.14
CA GLY A 391 -15.22 17.77 -11.59
C GLY A 391 -14.34 17.29 -10.44
N ARG A 392 -13.81 16.08 -10.58
CA ARG A 392 -12.98 15.41 -9.56
C ARG A 392 -11.61 16.10 -9.44
N ALA A 393 -11.17 16.37 -8.22
CA ALA A 393 -9.83 16.95 -8.01
C ALA A 393 -8.76 15.92 -8.42
N SER A 394 -7.78 16.37 -9.20
CA SER A 394 -6.72 15.53 -9.75
C SER A 394 -5.45 16.34 -9.97
N VAL A 395 -4.39 15.70 -10.44
CA VAL A 395 -3.08 16.30 -10.70
C VAL A 395 -2.71 16.09 -12.17
N ARG A 396 -2.09 17.13 -12.75
CA ARG A 396 -1.39 17.06 -14.04
C ARG A 396 -0.04 17.74 -13.88
N LEU A 397 1.02 17.00 -14.17
CA LEU A 397 2.40 17.44 -14.08
C LEU A 397 2.98 17.57 -15.47
N GLU A 398 3.65 18.69 -15.74
CA GLU A 398 4.34 18.93 -17.00
C GLU A 398 5.80 19.27 -16.74
N SER A 399 6.74 18.60 -17.41
CA SER A 399 8.15 18.82 -17.15
C SER A 399 8.57 20.24 -17.55
N LYS A 400 9.47 20.84 -16.76
CA LYS A 400 10.07 22.15 -17.05
C LYS A 400 11.01 22.11 -18.25
N LYS A 401 11.61 20.94 -18.49
CA LYS A 401 12.55 20.68 -19.57
C LYS A 401 11.81 20.05 -20.75
N ASN A 402 12.31 20.36 -21.94
CA ASN A 402 11.91 19.77 -23.21
C ASN A 402 13.07 18.91 -23.76
N TRP A 403 12.75 17.85 -24.49
CA TRP A 403 13.73 16.96 -25.12
C TRP A 403 13.44 16.79 -26.62
N ASN A 404 14.46 16.34 -27.36
CA ASN A 404 14.39 16.10 -28.81
C ASN A 404 14.82 14.69 -29.22
N HIS A 405 15.83 14.10 -28.59
CA HIS A 405 16.25 12.73 -28.87
C HIS A 405 16.88 12.14 -27.62
N GLY A 406 16.81 10.83 -27.46
CA GLY A 406 17.43 10.14 -26.34
C GLY A 406 16.68 8.87 -25.97
N LEU A 407 17.00 8.40 -24.76
CA LEU A 407 16.40 7.23 -24.18
C LEU A 407 15.80 7.61 -22.83
N LEU A 408 14.49 7.42 -22.69
CA LEU A 408 13.73 7.64 -21.47
C LEU A 408 13.46 6.31 -20.80
N LEU A 409 13.84 6.18 -19.53
CA LEU A 409 13.38 5.09 -18.65
C LEU A 409 12.39 5.66 -17.63
N ALA A 410 11.19 5.09 -17.59
CA ALA A 410 10.16 5.38 -16.61
C ALA A 410 9.93 4.15 -15.73
N ASP A 411 10.37 4.20 -14.48
CA ASP A 411 10.18 3.14 -13.50
C ASP A 411 8.90 3.42 -12.69
N ILE A 412 7.84 2.68 -13.01
CA ILE A 412 6.49 2.90 -12.49
C ILE A 412 6.11 1.68 -11.63
N ARG A 413 5.70 1.91 -10.39
CA ARG A 413 5.28 0.85 -9.44
C ARG A 413 3.77 0.65 -9.43
N HIS A 414 3.03 1.72 -9.67
CA HIS A 414 1.57 1.71 -9.74
C HIS A 414 1.12 2.72 -10.79
N MET A 415 0.07 2.37 -11.52
CA MET A 415 -0.66 3.30 -12.38
C MET A 415 -2.15 3.26 -12.05
N PRO A 416 -2.94 4.29 -12.42
CA PRO A 416 -4.37 4.30 -12.13
C PRO A 416 -5.06 3.05 -12.70
N GLU A 417 -5.89 2.42 -11.88
CA GLU A 417 -6.61 1.19 -12.22
C GLU A 417 -7.68 1.41 -13.32
N ASN A 418 -8.08 0.33 -14.00
CA ASN A 418 -9.07 0.34 -15.09
C ASN A 418 -10.50 0.52 -14.54
N VAL A 419 -10.79 1.70 -14.02
CA VAL A 419 -12.06 2.08 -13.41
C VAL A 419 -12.87 2.93 -14.39
N PRO A 420 -14.21 2.75 -14.47
CA PRO A 420 -15.06 3.60 -15.29
C PRO A 420 -14.78 5.10 -15.09
N GLY A 421 -14.52 5.79 -16.19
CA GLY A 421 -14.35 7.23 -16.26
C GLY A 421 -12.91 7.72 -16.09
N VAL A 422 -11.96 6.88 -15.70
CA VAL A 422 -10.54 7.25 -15.59
C VAL A 422 -9.91 7.32 -17.00
N TRP A 423 -9.10 8.34 -17.25
CA TRP A 423 -8.23 8.46 -18.43
C TRP A 423 -6.82 8.89 -17.97
N PRO A 424 -6.00 7.93 -17.54
CA PRO A 424 -4.64 8.21 -17.09
C PRO A 424 -3.68 8.14 -18.28
N ALA A 425 -2.72 9.07 -18.31
CA ALA A 425 -1.75 9.13 -19.40
C ALA A 425 -0.34 9.49 -18.91
N PHE A 426 0.65 8.87 -19.55
CA PHE A 426 2.07 9.24 -19.52
C PHE A 426 2.55 9.45 -20.95
N TRP A 427 2.84 10.69 -21.29
CA TRP A 427 2.98 11.11 -22.68
C TRP A 427 3.94 12.29 -22.80
N MET A 428 4.26 12.66 -24.03
CA MET A 428 5.11 13.78 -24.34
C MET A 428 4.49 14.70 -25.39
N LEU A 429 4.56 16.01 -25.16
CA LEU A 429 3.93 17.03 -26.02
C LEU A 429 4.87 18.19 -26.29
N SER A 430 4.82 18.78 -27.48
CA SER A 430 5.63 19.96 -27.78
C SER A 430 5.34 21.11 -26.81
N GLY A 431 6.40 21.62 -26.17
CA GLY A 431 6.34 22.79 -25.29
C GLY A 431 6.44 24.12 -26.04
N THR A 432 6.78 24.10 -27.34
CA THR A 432 7.13 25.30 -28.13
C THR A 432 6.22 25.53 -29.34
N THR A 433 5.34 24.59 -29.68
CA THR A 433 4.43 24.71 -30.82
C THR A 433 3.04 24.19 -30.50
N ASP A 434 2.03 24.77 -31.13
CA ASP A 434 0.64 24.34 -30.95
C ASP A 434 0.44 22.92 -31.47
N TRP A 435 -0.25 22.11 -30.67
CA TRP A 435 -0.69 20.78 -31.08
C TRP A 435 -1.54 20.84 -32.37
N PRO A 436 -1.32 19.95 -33.35
CA PRO A 436 -0.41 18.79 -33.35
C PRO A 436 0.95 19.04 -34.05
N ASN A 437 1.34 20.30 -34.27
CA ASN A 437 2.42 20.66 -35.21
C ASN A 437 3.85 20.34 -34.72
N GLY A 438 4.05 20.18 -33.42
CA GLY A 438 5.33 19.74 -32.83
C GLY A 438 5.36 18.29 -32.37
N GLY A 439 4.27 17.55 -32.64
CA GLY A 439 4.13 16.15 -32.31
C GLY A 439 3.68 15.88 -30.87
N GLU A 440 3.13 14.68 -30.69
CA GLU A 440 2.77 14.06 -29.42
C GLU A 440 3.21 12.59 -29.43
N ILE A 441 3.72 12.11 -28.31
CA ILE A 441 4.10 10.71 -28.11
C ILE A 441 3.40 10.20 -26.86
N ASP A 442 2.39 9.35 -27.02
CA ASP A 442 1.71 8.69 -25.93
C ASP A 442 2.42 7.37 -25.62
N ILE A 443 3.09 7.31 -24.48
CA ILE A 443 3.87 6.15 -24.06
C ILE A 443 2.97 5.17 -23.31
N ILE A 444 2.12 5.71 -22.44
CA ILE A 444 1.05 4.96 -21.77
C ILE A 444 -0.27 5.71 -21.95
N GLU A 445 -1.21 5.05 -22.61
CA GLU A 445 -2.54 5.58 -22.87
C GLU A 445 -3.61 4.49 -22.85
N GLY A 446 -4.75 4.82 -22.25
CA GLY A 446 -5.95 4.00 -22.19
C GLY A 446 -7.06 4.74 -21.46
N VAL A 447 -8.28 4.24 -21.57
CA VAL A 447 -9.45 4.85 -20.94
C VAL A 447 -10.32 3.79 -20.29
N ASN A 448 -11.08 4.22 -19.28
CA ASN A 448 -12.11 3.42 -18.65
C ASN A 448 -11.57 2.07 -18.17
N GLN A 449 -12.08 0.98 -18.74
CA GLN A 449 -11.76 -0.39 -18.36
C GLN A 449 -10.85 -1.09 -19.37
N TYR A 450 -10.10 -0.34 -20.18
CA TYR A 450 -9.12 -0.94 -21.09
C TYR A 450 -8.01 -1.64 -20.32
N GLU A 451 -7.72 -2.90 -20.65
CA GLU A 451 -6.75 -3.73 -19.94
C GLU A 451 -5.34 -3.72 -20.57
N ARG A 452 -5.18 -3.03 -21.71
CA ARG A 452 -3.93 -3.01 -22.47
C ARG A 452 -3.52 -1.59 -22.79
N ASN A 453 -2.21 -1.38 -22.79
CA ASN A 453 -1.63 -0.11 -23.18
C ASN A 453 -1.69 0.08 -24.70
N ALA A 454 -1.86 1.32 -25.15
CA ALA A 454 -1.54 1.75 -26.50
C ALA A 454 -0.34 2.72 -26.47
N VAL A 455 0.56 2.58 -27.43
CA VAL A 455 1.56 3.60 -27.74
C VAL A 455 1.10 4.30 -29.00
N THR A 456 0.96 5.62 -28.98
CA THR A 456 0.36 6.39 -30.07
C THR A 456 1.22 7.61 -30.40
N LEU A 457 1.33 7.94 -31.70
CA LEU A 457 1.95 9.20 -32.13
C LEU A 457 0.94 10.08 -32.85
N HIS A 458 0.92 11.36 -32.51
CA HIS A 458 0.10 12.36 -33.18
C HIS A 458 0.95 13.44 -33.84
N THR A 459 0.58 13.80 -35.06
CA THR A 459 1.25 14.82 -35.86
C THR A 459 0.24 15.58 -36.73
N SER A 460 0.69 16.69 -37.32
CA SER A 460 0.04 17.26 -38.52
C SER A 460 0.33 16.40 -39.76
N LYS A 461 -0.53 16.45 -40.77
CA LYS A 461 -0.37 15.80 -42.09
C LYS A 461 1.06 15.56 -42.59
N GLY A 462 1.30 14.33 -43.04
CA GLY A 462 2.51 13.91 -43.76
C GLY A 462 3.54 13.22 -42.87
N CYS A 463 3.08 12.38 -41.95
CA CYS A 463 3.89 11.43 -41.19
C CYS A 463 3.13 10.09 -41.18
N MET A 464 3.56 9.16 -42.02
CA MET A 464 3.02 7.81 -42.09
C MET A 464 4.14 6.82 -41.80
N VAL A 465 3.90 5.89 -40.90
CA VAL A 465 4.84 4.79 -40.63
C VAL A 465 4.58 3.65 -41.61
N ASP A 466 5.64 3.05 -42.15
CA ASP A 466 5.55 2.04 -43.21
C ASP A 466 6.15 0.69 -42.80
N ASN A 467 6.60 0.56 -41.56
CA ASN A 467 7.15 -0.68 -41.01
C ASN A 467 6.06 -1.78 -40.80
N SER A 468 4.79 -1.46 -41.00
CA SER A 468 3.68 -2.41 -41.13
C SER A 468 3.76 -3.24 -42.42
N THR A 469 4.49 -2.79 -43.45
CA THR A 469 4.59 -3.48 -44.76
C THR A 469 5.44 -4.76 -44.73
N LEU A 470 6.00 -5.13 -43.58
CA LEU A 470 6.58 -6.46 -43.32
C LEU A 470 5.56 -7.46 -42.72
N LEU A 471 4.31 -7.04 -42.51
CA LEU A 471 3.19 -7.88 -42.09
C LEU A 471 2.17 -7.95 -43.24
N PRO A 472 1.74 -9.14 -43.69
CA PRO A 472 0.71 -9.23 -44.72
C PRO A 472 -0.59 -8.59 -44.23
N ALA A 473 -1.13 -7.69 -45.04
CA ALA A 473 -2.39 -7.01 -44.78
C ALA A 473 -3.55 -8.01 -44.62
N GLY A 474 -4.22 -7.96 -43.47
CA GLY A 474 -5.55 -8.52 -43.26
C GLY A 474 -5.59 -10.05 -43.13
N GLY A 475 -5.55 -10.56 -41.90
CA GLY A 475 -5.97 -11.92 -41.62
C GLY A 475 -5.46 -12.46 -40.30
N SER A 476 -6.38 -12.91 -39.45
CA SER A 476 -6.11 -13.90 -38.42
C SER A 476 -5.40 -15.11 -39.05
N GLY A 477 -4.09 -15.26 -38.85
CA GLY A 477 -3.33 -16.33 -39.48
C GLY A 477 -1.95 -16.49 -38.87
N ALA A 478 -1.65 -17.71 -38.43
CA ALA A 478 -0.34 -18.13 -37.97
C ALA A 478 0.76 -17.79 -39.00
N MET A 479 1.93 -17.40 -38.47
CA MET A 479 3.10 -17.01 -39.24
C MET A 479 3.89 -18.24 -39.71
N ASP A 480 3.78 -18.60 -40.98
CA ASP A 480 4.73 -19.48 -41.69
C ASP A 480 5.52 -18.62 -42.69
N GLY A 481 6.58 -17.98 -42.19
CA GLY A 481 7.56 -17.22 -42.98
C GLY A 481 8.98 -17.42 -42.39
N PRO A 482 10.04 -17.35 -43.20
CA PRO A 482 11.40 -17.62 -42.70
C PRO A 482 11.78 -16.57 -41.64
N ALA A 483 12.44 -17.02 -40.57
CA ALA A 483 12.82 -16.22 -39.40
C ALA A 483 13.58 -14.92 -39.76
N GLY A 484 12.82 -13.84 -39.92
CA GLY A 484 13.27 -12.46 -39.99
C GLY A 484 12.51 -11.67 -38.92
N THR A 485 13.24 -10.95 -38.09
CA THR A 485 12.75 -10.23 -36.90
C THR A 485 11.51 -9.37 -37.17
N VAL A 486 10.39 -9.67 -36.51
CA VAL A 486 9.25 -8.76 -36.45
C VAL A 486 9.67 -7.43 -35.79
N PRO A 487 9.30 -6.26 -36.34
CA PRO A 487 9.79 -4.97 -35.86
C PRO A 487 9.26 -4.57 -34.47
N PHE A 488 8.11 -5.12 -34.07
CA PHE A 488 7.49 -4.94 -32.75
C PHE A 488 6.58 -6.14 -32.45
N THR A 489 6.21 -6.31 -31.18
CA THR A 489 5.35 -7.41 -30.73
C THR A 489 3.86 -7.04 -30.63
N GLY A 490 3.54 -5.75 -30.55
CA GLY A 490 2.16 -5.25 -30.51
C GLY A 490 1.39 -5.33 -31.83
N TYR A 491 0.17 -4.78 -31.82
CA TYR A 491 -0.75 -4.75 -32.95
C TYR A 491 -0.93 -3.32 -33.47
N MET A 492 -0.45 -3.05 -34.69
CA MET A 492 -0.66 -1.76 -35.37
C MET A 492 -2.15 -1.58 -35.69
N SER A 493 -2.76 -0.58 -35.06
CA SER A 493 -4.17 -0.21 -35.26
C SER A 493 -4.35 0.82 -36.36
N THR A 494 -3.40 1.76 -36.46
CA THR A 494 -3.37 2.85 -37.45
C THR A 494 -1.92 3.20 -37.77
N ASP A 495 -1.62 3.54 -39.03
CA ASP A 495 -0.27 3.79 -39.53
C ASP A 495 -0.03 5.24 -40.00
N ASP A 496 -1.10 6.03 -40.18
CA ASP A 496 -1.00 7.48 -40.42
C ASP A 496 -1.04 8.24 -39.10
N CYS A 497 0.05 8.94 -38.76
CA CYS A 497 0.17 9.70 -37.53
C CYS A 497 -0.55 11.06 -37.61
N ASP A 498 -1.17 11.42 -38.74
CA ASP A 498 -2.00 12.62 -38.86
C ASP A 498 -3.28 12.48 -38.02
N VAL A 499 -3.52 13.45 -37.13
CA VAL A 499 -4.76 13.54 -36.32
C VAL A 499 -6.02 13.70 -37.16
N ALA A 500 -5.88 14.09 -38.43
CA ALA A 500 -6.95 14.25 -39.39
C ALA A 500 -6.76 13.39 -40.66
N ALA A 501 -6.06 12.26 -40.54
CA ALA A 501 -5.83 11.32 -41.64
C ALA A 501 -7.15 10.89 -42.33
N GLU A 502 -7.15 10.86 -43.66
CA GLU A 502 -8.30 10.41 -44.44
C GLU A 502 -8.52 8.90 -44.23
N GLY A 503 -9.71 8.52 -43.77
CA GLY A 503 -10.04 7.11 -43.50
C GLY A 503 -9.74 6.63 -42.08
N GLN A 504 -9.14 7.47 -41.22
CA GLN A 504 -9.00 7.20 -39.78
C GLN A 504 -9.96 8.06 -38.96
N GLY A 505 -10.20 7.66 -37.70
CA GLY A 505 -10.93 8.50 -36.75
C GLY A 505 -10.17 9.80 -36.46
N LYS A 506 -10.90 10.85 -36.05
CA LYS A 506 -10.25 12.10 -35.62
C LYS A 506 -9.45 11.86 -34.35
N ASN A 507 -8.29 12.52 -34.26
CA ASN A 507 -7.38 12.47 -33.11
C ASN A 507 -6.85 11.06 -32.80
N VAL A 508 -6.85 10.13 -33.75
CA VAL A 508 -6.39 8.75 -33.51
C VAL A 508 -4.86 8.62 -33.66
N GLY A 509 -4.25 9.35 -34.61
CA GLY A 509 -2.82 9.20 -34.91
C GLY A 509 -2.46 7.78 -35.36
N CYS A 510 -1.18 7.43 -35.29
CA CYS A 510 -0.69 6.08 -35.58
C CYS A 510 -0.45 5.36 -34.25
N SER A 511 -1.06 4.20 -34.07
CA SER A 511 -1.15 3.55 -32.76
C SER A 511 -0.81 2.07 -32.82
N ILE A 512 -0.02 1.60 -31.87
CA ILE A 512 0.32 0.18 -31.67
C ILE A 512 -0.15 -0.23 -30.28
N GLN A 513 -1.10 -1.17 -30.23
CA GLN A 513 -1.57 -1.75 -28.96
C GLN A 513 -0.63 -2.83 -28.47
N ALA A 514 -0.39 -2.89 -27.16
CA ALA A 514 0.41 -3.95 -26.54
C ALA A 514 -0.19 -5.35 -26.84
N PRO A 515 0.64 -6.39 -26.97
CA PRO A 515 0.17 -7.75 -27.23
C PRO A 515 -0.62 -8.32 -26.05
N ASP A 516 -1.40 -9.37 -26.31
CA ASP A 516 -2.19 -10.02 -25.26
C ASP A 516 -1.35 -10.82 -24.25
N GLY A 517 -0.13 -11.24 -24.59
CA GLY A 517 0.69 -12.14 -23.77
C GLY A 517 2.19 -11.82 -23.75
N ILE A 518 2.90 -12.35 -22.75
CA ILE A 518 4.36 -12.22 -22.60
C ILE A 518 5.08 -13.08 -23.65
N GLN A 519 5.83 -12.45 -24.55
CA GLN A 519 6.72 -13.15 -25.49
C GLN A 519 8.04 -13.47 -24.78
N THR A 520 8.28 -14.74 -24.42
CA THR A 520 9.58 -15.19 -23.90
C THR A 520 10.52 -15.48 -25.07
N GLY A 521 11.54 -14.64 -25.27
CA GLY A 521 12.46 -14.79 -26.39
C GLY A 521 13.34 -16.03 -26.28
N GLY A 522 13.34 -16.85 -27.35
CA GLY A 522 14.49 -17.69 -27.75
C GLY A 522 14.17 -19.14 -28.14
N GLY A 523 13.89 -19.39 -29.42
CA GLY A 523 14.01 -20.74 -30.01
C GLY A 523 12.91 -21.12 -30.98
N SER A 524 13.30 -21.46 -32.20
CA SER A 524 12.48 -21.99 -33.29
C SER A 524 11.60 -23.18 -32.90
N GLY A 525 10.33 -23.14 -33.32
CA GLY A 525 9.60 -24.34 -33.76
C GLY A 525 8.36 -24.69 -32.97
N GLY A 526 7.26 -24.88 -33.71
CA GLY A 526 6.16 -25.76 -33.32
C GLY A 526 4.98 -25.06 -32.68
N ILE A 527 3.91 -24.91 -33.47
CA ILE A 527 2.55 -24.89 -32.97
C ILE A 527 2.33 -26.24 -32.28
N ASP A 528 2.34 -26.25 -30.96
CA ASP A 528 1.64 -27.29 -30.19
C ASP A 528 0.61 -26.60 -29.30
N ASN A 529 -0.66 -26.94 -29.56
CA ASN A 529 -1.84 -26.43 -28.88
C ASN A 529 -2.05 -27.12 -27.52
N ASP A 530 -0.97 -27.33 -26.76
CA ASP A 530 -1.03 -28.00 -25.46
C ASP A 530 -0.46 -27.10 -24.37
N ALA A 531 -1.38 -26.40 -23.70
CA ALA A 531 -1.33 -26.05 -22.28
C ALA A 531 0.02 -25.56 -21.70
N HIS A 532 0.49 -24.40 -22.17
CA HIS A 532 1.05 -23.41 -21.25
C HIS A 532 0.06 -22.26 -21.20
N GLU A 533 -0.61 -22.06 -20.05
CA GLU A 533 -1.43 -20.86 -19.82
C GLU A 533 -0.54 -19.63 -20.03
N GLY A 534 -0.70 -18.99 -21.19
CA GLY A 534 0.06 -17.81 -21.58
C GLY A 534 -0.33 -16.65 -20.68
N LEU A 535 0.56 -16.28 -19.76
CA LEU A 535 0.38 -15.13 -18.89
C LEU A 535 0.19 -13.87 -19.76
N ALA A 536 -0.92 -13.16 -19.54
CA ALA A 536 -1.20 -11.92 -20.23
C ALA A 536 -0.09 -10.89 -19.95
N LEU A 537 0.29 -10.08 -20.95
CA LEU A 537 1.29 -9.02 -20.72
C LEU A 537 0.66 -7.95 -19.83
N PRO A 538 1.15 -7.73 -18.58
CA PRO A 538 0.53 -6.82 -17.63
C PRO A 538 0.87 -5.35 -17.94
N SER A 539 0.47 -4.89 -19.12
CA SER A 539 0.88 -3.58 -19.66
C SER A 539 0.04 -2.40 -19.13
N TYR A 540 -1.09 -2.65 -18.45
CA TYR A 540 -1.96 -1.54 -18.05
C TYR A 540 -2.85 -1.87 -16.85
N GLY A 541 -3.14 -0.84 -16.04
CA GLY A 541 -4.05 -0.87 -14.90
C GLY A 541 -3.84 -2.04 -13.93
N HIS A 542 -4.91 -2.77 -13.62
CA HIS A 542 -4.95 -3.84 -12.63
C HIS A 542 -3.84 -4.89 -12.84
N ALA A 543 -3.68 -5.39 -14.07
CA ALA A 543 -2.68 -6.41 -14.36
C ALA A 543 -1.25 -5.86 -14.14
N PHE A 544 -1.00 -4.61 -14.56
CA PHE A 544 0.26 -3.92 -14.31
C PHE A 544 0.55 -3.78 -12.81
N ASN A 545 -0.43 -3.32 -12.04
CA ASN A 545 -0.30 -3.12 -10.59
C ASN A 545 -0.10 -4.46 -9.86
N ALA A 546 -0.83 -5.50 -10.24
CA ALA A 546 -0.70 -6.85 -9.68
C ALA A 546 0.68 -7.48 -9.96
N ALA A 547 1.34 -7.08 -11.04
CA ALA A 547 2.71 -7.47 -11.38
C ALA A 547 3.80 -6.62 -10.68
N GLY A 548 3.42 -5.77 -9.72
CA GLY A 548 4.33 -4.85 -9.04
C GLY A 548 4.79 -3.67 -9.90
N GLY A 549 4.13 -3.44 -11.04
CA GLY A 549 4.48 -2.44 -12.03
C GLY A 549 5.61 -2.88 -12.98
N GLY A 550 6.41 -1.93 -13.45
CA GLY A 550 7.52 -2.22 -14.36
C GLY A 550 8.17 -0.96 -14.96
N ILE A 551 9.08 -1.18 -15.90
CA ILE A 551 9.78 -0.11 -16.61
C ILE A 551 9.22 0.02 -18.03
N TYR A 552 8.80 1.23 -18.38
CA TYR A 552 8.63 1.65 -19.77
C TYR A 552 9.90 2.34 -20.24
N ALA A 553 10.46 1.87 -21.35
CA ALA A 553 11.64 2.45 -21.96
C ALA A 553 11.29 2.97 -23.36
N MET A 554 11.53 4.25 -23.63
CA MET A 554 11.32 4.86 -24.95
C MET A 554 12.66 5.30 -25.54
N GLU A 555 13.04 4.75 -26.68
CA GLU A 555 14.15 5.24 -27.49
C GLU A 555 13.60 6.12 -28.62
N TRP A 556 14.04 7.38 -28.65
CA TRP A 556 13.66 8.37 -29.65
C TRP A 556 14.89 8.86 -30.41
N THR A 557 14.90 8.59 -31.71
CA THR A 557 15.98 8.96 -32.62
C THR A 557 15.44 9.81 -33.78
N ALA A 558 16.36 10.31 -34.61
CA ALA A 558 16.00 11.07 -35.80
C ALA A 558 15.19 10.28 -36.83
N THR A 559 15.15 8.95 -36.74
CA THR A 559 14.57 8.06 -37.74
C THR A 559 13.50 7.11 -37.21
N PHE A 560 13.39 6.95 -35.89
CA PHE A 560 12.39 6.06 -35.28
C PHE A 560 12.09 6.43 -33.83
N ILE A 561 10.94 5.95 -33.35
CA ILE A 561 10.57 5.89 -31.93
C ILE A 561 10.23 4.44 -31.58
N SER A 562 10.81 3.91 -30.51
CA SER A 562 10.56 2.54 -30.01
C SER A 562 10.20 2.57 -28.54
N VAL A 563 9.26 1.72 -28.13
CA VAL A 563 8.86 1.56 -26.72
C VAL A 563 8.93 0.09 -26.31
N TRP A 564 9.64 -0.18 -25.21
CA TRP A 564 9.67 -1.48 -24.53
C TRP A 564 8.95 -1.37 -23.19
N PHE A 565 8.40 -2.50 -22.76
CA PHE A 565 7.84 -2.66 -21.42
C PHE A 565 8.46 -3.89 -20.74
N PHE A 566 8.97 -3.70 -19.52
CA PHE A 566 9.57 -4.73 -18.69
C PHE A 566 8.77 -4.87 -17.39
N PRO A 567 7.89 -5.88 -17.26
CA PRO A 567 7.15 -6.13 -16.02
C PRO A 567 8.12 -6.42 -14.86
N ARG A 568 7.90 -5.85 -13.68
CA ARG A 568 8.86 -5.89 -12.56
C ARG A 568 9.21 -7.30 -12.12
N GLU A 569 8.22 -8.18 -12.05
CA GLU A 569 8.39 -9.59 -11.69
C GLU A 569 8.74 -10.51 -12.88
N SER A 570 9.30 -9.97 -13.96
CA SER A 570 9.69 -10.74 -15.15
C SER A 570 11.20 -11.05 -15.22
N PRO A 571 11.59 -12.13 -15.93
CA PRO A 571 13.00 -12.41 -16.21
C PRO A 571 13.70 -11.27 -16.95
N SER A 572 13.05 -10.61 -17.91
CA SER A 572 13.64 -9.51 -18.69
C SER A 572 13.91 -8.27 -17.84
N PHE A 573 13.04 -7.96 -16.87
CA PHE A 573 13.32 -6.92 -15.88
C PHE A 573 14.55 -7.28 -15.03
N THR A 574 14.63 -8.53 -14.54
CA THR A 574 15.78 -8.97 -13.74
C THR A 574 17.08 -8.96 -14.53
N GLU A 575 17.04 -9.35 -15.80
CA GLU A 575 18.19 -9.37 -16.71
C GLU A 575 18.74 -7.97 -16.97
N HIS A 576 17.88 -7.00 -17.28
CA HIS A 576 18.32 -5.67 -17.70
C HIS A 576 18.42 -4.65 -16.56
N PHE A 577 17.62 -4.81 -15.50
CA PHE A 577 17.48 -3.83 -14.41
C PHE A 577 17.66 -4.43 -13.00
N GLY A 578 17.81 -5.75 -12.87
CA GLY A 578 18.05 -6.41 -11.58
C GLY A 578 19.46 -6.13 -11.03
N ALA A 579 19.60 -6.21 -9.71
CA ALA A 579 20.84 -5.93 -8.97
C ALA A 579 22.05 -6.83 -9.34
N ARG A 580 21.85 -7.88 -10.17
CA ARG A 580 22.90 -8.81 -10.63
C ARG A 580 23.63 -8.36 -11.91
N ASN A 581 23.23 -7.27 -12.57
CA ASN A 581 23.87 -6.85 -13.82
C ASN A 581 25.19 -6.05 -13.57
N THR A 582 26.12 -6.65 -12.82
CA THR A 582 27.51 -6.19 -12.70
C THR A 582 28.45 -7.01 -13.58
N SER A 583 27.95 -8.01 -14.31
CA SER A 583 28.74 -8.92 -15.16
C SER A 583 29.16 -8.31 -16.51
N THR A 584 28.53 -7.22 -16.97
CA THR A 584 28.92 -6.49 -18.19
C THR A 584 29.69 -5.20 -17.94
N GLY A 585 29.80 -4.75 -16.68
CA GLY A 585 30.54 -3.54 -16.32
C GLY A 585 29.96 -2.23 -16.87
N THR A 586 28.78 -2.24 -17.49
CA THR A 586 28.15 -1.05 -18.08
C THR A 586 27.00 -0.55 -17.21
N THR A 587 27.20 0.58 -16.53
CA THR A 587 26.15 1.33 -15.82
C THR A 587 25.18 2.08 -16.76
N SER A 588 25.26 1.82 -18.06
CA SER A 588 24.48 2.47 -19.12
C SER A 588 23.47 1.48 -19.69
N PRO A 589 22.21 1.88 -19.91
CA PRO A 589 21.27 1.07 -20.67
C PRO A 589 21.78 0.79 -22.09
N ASP A 590 21.42 -0.36 -22.63
CA ASP A 590 21.72 -0.79 -24.00
C ASP A 590 20.45 -1.34 -24.67
N PRO A 591 19.70 -0.49 -25.39
CA PRO A 591 18.50 -0.91 -26.11
C PRO A 591 18.72 -2.03 -27.14
N SER A 592 19.95 -2.20 -27.65
CA SER A 592 20.24 -3.26 -28.62
C SER A 592 20.19 -4.67 -28.02
N ALA A 593 20.26 -4.78 -26.69
CA ALA A 593 20.20 -6.04 -25.96
C ALA A 593 18.78 -6.39 -25.46
N TRP A 594 17.79 -5.52 -25.63
CA TRP A 594 16.46 -5.67 -25.02
C TRP A 594 15.45 -6.49 -25.84
N GLY A 595 15.85 -6.95 -27.03
CA GLY A 595 14.97 -7.66 -27.94
C GLY A 595 13.90 -6.77 -28.57
N THR A 596 12.82 -7.39 -29.04
CA THR A 596 11.78 -6.72 -29.82
C THR A 596 10.89 -5.82 -28.94
N PRO A 597 10.71 -4.53 -29.30
CA PRO A 597 9.84 -3.62 -28.55
C PRO A 597 8.35 -3.99 -28.63
N ILE A 598 7.55 -3.44 -27.72
CA ILE A 598 6.07 -3.53 -27.81
C ILE A 598 5.53 -2.64 -28.93
N ALA A 599 6.20 -1.52 -29.22
CA ALA A 599 5.87 -0.62 -30.29
C ALA A 599 7.14 -0.09 -30.97
N HIS A 600 7.14 -0.04 -32.29
CA HIS A 600 8.21 0.55 -33.08
C HIS A 600 7.57 1.35 -34.22
N PHE A 601 7.94 2.62 -34.32
CA PHE A 601 7.48 3.56 -35.34
C PHE A 601 8.69 3.97 -36.17
N ALA A 602 8.71 3.56 -37.42
CA ALA A 602 9.75 3.89 -38.38
C ALA A 602 9.15 3.91 -39.78
N GLY A 603 9.84 4.59 -40.69
CA GLY A 603 9.50 4.55 -42.09
C GLY A 603 9.92 5.77 -42.87
N SER A 604 9.92 5.64 -44.19
CA SER A 604 10.27 6.71 -45.12
C SER A 604 9.18 7.78 -45.24
N GLY A 605 7.95 7.44 -44.85
CA GLY A 605 6.78 8.33 -44.86
C GLY A 605 6.72 9.34 -43.72
N CYS A 606 7.67 9.33 -42.78
CA CYS A 606 7.71 10.26 -41.66
C CYS A 606 9.13 10.78 -41.38
N ASP A 607 9.27 12.10 -41.26
CA ASP A 607 10.49 12.75 -40.76
C ASP A 607 10.36 13.01 -39.26
N PHE A 608 10.80 12.04 -38.45
CA PHE A 608 10.66 12.11 -36.99
C PHE A 608 11.31 13.35 -36.37
N SER A 609 12.42 13.84 -36.94
CA SER A 609 13.14 15.02 -36.41
C SER A 609 12.37 16.32 -36.61
N SER A 610 11.60 16.45 -37.70
CA SER A 610 10.80 17.66 -37.94
C SER A 610 9.41 17.59 -37.33
N ARG A 611 8.87 16.37 -37.13
CA ARG A 611 7.53 16.11 -36.61
C ARG A 611 7.44 16.10 -35.10
N PHE A 612 8.49 15.63 -34.42
CA PHE A 612 8.56 15.59 -32.97
C PHE A 612 9.71 16.51 -32.54
N LYS A 613 9.40 17.54 -31.75
CA LYS A 613 10.42 18.49 -31.29
C LYS A 613 10.02 19.18 -30.00
N ASP A 614 11.04 19.42 -29.18
CA ASP A 614 10.95 20.10 -27.90
C ASP A 614 9.79 19.56 -27.05
N LEU A 615 9.72 18.24 -26.93
CA LEU A 615 8.64 17.57 -26.21
C LEU A 615 8.91 17.59 -24.70
N ARG A 616 7.93 18.03 -23.92
CA ARG A 616 7.91 17.92 -22.46
C ARG A 616 7.19 16.64 -22.04
N ILE A 617 7.60 16.06 -20.93
CA ILE A 617 6.96 14.90 -20.32
C ILE A 617 5.72 15.35 -19.54
N ILE A 618 4.63 14.60 -19.65
CA ILE A 618 3.37 14.86 -18.96
C ILE A 618 2.87 13.59 -18.27
N PHE A 619 2.46 13.73 -17.01
CA PHE A 619 1.65 12.76 -16.28
C PHE A 619 0.32 13.40 -15.90
N ASN A 620 -0.79 12.70 -16.12
CA ASN A 620 -2.09 13.13 -15.61
C ASN A 620 -2.99 11.95 -15.26
N VAL A 621 -4.00 12.24 -14.45
CA VAL A 621 -5.20 11.40 -14.31
C VAL A 621 -6.38 12.27 -14.71
N ALA A 622 -6.82 12.17 -15.97
CA ALA A 622 -8.02 12.85 -16.42
C ALA A 622 -9.25 11.99 -16.10
N PHE A 623 -10.42 12.61 -16.17
CA PHE A 623 -11.69 11.91 -16.03
C PHE A 623 -12.63 12.30 -17.17
N CYS A 624 -13.33 11.32 -17.71
CA CYS A 624 -14.24 11.52 -18.84
C CYS A 624 -13.52 12.27 -19.98
N GLY A 625 -14.14 13.30 -20.55
CA GLY A 625 -13.55 14.07 -21.64
C GLY A 625 -13.83 13.46 -23.01
N ASP A 626 -13.18 14.02 -24.03
CA ASP A 626 -13.48 13.77 -25.44
C ASP A 626 -13.33 12.30 -25.86
N TRP A 627 -12.59 11.49 -25.09
CA TRP A 627 -12.48 10.05 -25.31
C TRP A 627 -13.20 9.21 -24.26
N ALA A 628 -12.75 9.21 -23.00
CA ALA A 628 -13.31 8.33 -21.97
C ALA A 628 -14.80 8.62 -21.69
N GLY A 629 -15.22 9.88 -21.85
CA GLY A 629 -16.59 10.34 -21.70
C GLY A 629 -17.43 10.30 -22.98
N ALA A 630 -16.84 10.01 -24.14
CA ALA A 630 -17.58 9.89 -25.39
C ALA A 630 -18.63 8.79 -25.28
N GLU A 631 -19.87 9.07 -25.69
CA GLU A 631 -21.01 8.15 -25.51
C GLU A 631 -20.72 6.75 -26.07
N SER A 632 -20.07 6.66 -27.23
CA SER A 632 -19.69 5.39 -27.84
C SER A 632 -18.69 4.60 -27.02
N GLU A 633 -17.71 5.27 -26.41
CA GLU A 633 -16.67 4.61 -25.60
C GLU A 633 -17.19 4.25 -24.20
N TRP A 634 -17.94 5.16 -23.59
CA TRP A 634 -18.61 4.94 -22.30
C TRP A 634 -19.57 3.76 -22.36
N ASN A 635 -20.43 3.70 -23.39
CA ASN A 635 -21.38 2.60 -23.54
C ASN A 635 -20.70 1.26 -23.86
N LYS A 636 -19.58 1.29 -24.61
CA LYS A 636 -18.81 0.10 -24.95
C LYS A 636 -18.12 -0.50 -23.73
N THR A 637 -17.54 0.33 -22.86
CA THR A 637 -16.62 -0.14 -21.82
C THR A 637 -17.18 -0.09 -20.42
N SER A 638 -18.12 0.82 -20.11
CA SER A 638 -18.35 1.26 -18.73
C SER A 638 -19.81 1.31 -18.30
N ALA A 639 -20.72 1.80 -19.14
CA ALA A 639 -22.11 2.09 -18.75
C ALA A 639 -22.81 0.93 -18.03
N ALA A 640 -22.66 -0.30 -18.54
CA ALA A 640 -23.28 -1.49 -17.95
C ALA A 640 -22.78 -1.81 -16.53
N LYS A 641 -21.49 -1.58 -16.26
CA LYS A 641 -20.86 -1.85 -14.96
C LYS A 641 -21.03 -0.68 -14.00
N ALA A 642 -20.95 0.54 -14.51
CA ALA A 642 -21.11 1.78 -13.76
C ALA A 642 -22.54 1.98 -13.25
N GLY A 643 -23.54 1.47 -13.98
CA GLY A 643 -24.95 1.63 -13.60
C GLY A 643 -25.50 3.05 -13.74
N THR A 644 -24.74 3.95 -14.36
CA THR A 644 -25.09 5.35 -14.61
C THR A 644 -25.21 5.63 -16.11
N ALA A 645 -25.97 6.68 -16.45
CA ALA A 645 -26.22 7.02 -17.86
C ALA A 645 -25.01 7.73 -18.51
N THR A 646 -24.20 8.43 -17.72
CA THR A 646 -23.07 9.20 -18.24
C THR A 646 -21.81 9.03 -17.40
N CYS A 647 -20.64 9.24 -18.03
CA CYS A 647 -19.36 9.23 -17.35
C CYS A 647 -19.32 10.26 -16.20
N ASN A 648 -19.75 11.49 -16.45
CA ASN A 648 -19.70 12.57 -15.46
C ASN A 648 -20.57 12.27 -14.23
N GLU A 649 -21.71 11.59 -14.42
CA GLU A 649 -22.54 11.12 -13.31
C GLU A 649 -21.79 10.10 -12.45
N PHE A 650 -21.14 9.11 -13.07
CA PHE A 650 -20.35 8.12 -12.33
C PHE A 650 -19.20 8.77 -11.56
N VAL A 651 -18.40 9.57 -12.27
CA VAL A 651 -17.23 10.25 -11.68
C VAL A 651 -17.64 11.20 -10.56
N ARG A 652 -18.81 11.84 -10.63
CA ARG A 652 -19.32 12.70 -9.55
C ARG A 652 -19.76 11.89 -8.33
N ASP A 653 -20.58 10.87 -8.54
CA ASP A 653 -21.39 10.26 -7.47
C ASP A 653 -20.73 9.04 -6.81
N HIS A 654 -19.63 8.52 -7.39
CA HIS A 654 -18.89 7.35 -6.88
C HIS A 654 -17.41 7.65 -6.58
N PRO A 655 -17.10 8.61 -5.69
CA PRO A 655 -15.71 8.92 -5.34
C PRO A 655 -14.91 7.72 -4.85
N GLU A 656 -15.54 6.79 -4.13
CA GLU A 656 -14.92 5.58 -3.59
C GLU A 656 -14.35 4.64 -4.66
N ALA A 657 -14.80 4.75 -5.92
CA ALA A 657 -14.28 3.94 -7.01
C ALA A 657 -12.84 4.31 -7.39
N PHE A 658 -12.34 5.47 -6.96
CA PHE A 658 -11.07 6.04 -7.42
C PHE A 658 -9.93 5.93 -6.40
N VAL A 659 -10.07 5.07 -5.38
CA VAL A 659 -9.00 4.81 -4.39
C VAL A 659 -7.71 4.34 -5.07
N GLU A 660 -7.84 3.46 -6.08
CA GLU A 660 -6.71 2.92 -6.85
C GLU A 660 -6.42 3.75 -8.13
N ALA A 661 -6.95 4.97 -8.25
CA ALA A 661 -6.70 5.84 -9.39
C ALA A 661 -5.49 6.77 -9.12
N TYR A 662 -4.30 6.20 -8.96
CA TYR A 662 -3.08 6.95 -8.69
C TYR A 662 -1.85 6.40 -9.40
N TRP A 663 -0.86 7.28 -9.63
CA TRP A 663 0.47 6.92 -10.06
C TRP A 663 1.41 6.78 -8.86
N GLU A 664 2.20 5.70 -8.85
CA GLU A 664 3.40 5.58 -8.05
C GLU A 664 4.62 5.45 -8.97
N ILE A 665 5.52 6.43 -8.94
CA ILE A 665 6.63 6.53 -9.90
C ILE A 665 7.95 6.54 -9.13
N ALA A 666 8.77 5.50 -9.29
CA ALA A 666 10.09 5.43 -8.68
C ALA A 666 11.03 6.51 -9.25
N GLY A 667 10.90 6.79 -10.55
CA GLY A 667 11.52 7.94 -11.17
C GLY A 667 11.63 7.84 -12.67
N LEU A 668 12.08 8.94 -13.28
CA LEU A 668 12.40 9.01 -14.69
C LEU A 668 13.90 9.25 -14.87
N LYS A 669 14.50 8.60 -15.85
CA LYS A 669 15.90 8.84 -16.24
C LYS A 669 15.97 9.09 -17.73
N TRP A 670 16.59 10.20 -18.12
CA TRP A 670 16.86 10.53 -19.51
C TRP A 670 18.33 10.32 -19.83
N PHE A 671 18.60 9.64 -20.95
CA PHE A 671 19.93 9.38 -21.44
C PHE A 671 20.12 9.94 -22.84
N GLN A 672 21.30 10.49 -23.11
CA GLN A 672 21.70 10.91 -24.45
C GLN A 672 22.66 9.90 -25.04
N LYS A 673 22.45 9.53 -26.31
CA LYS A 673 23.43 8.75 -27.08
C LYS A 673 24.65 9.63 -27.36
N GLY A 674 25.85 9.17 -26.99
CA GLY A 674 27.09 9.89 -27.30
C GLY A 674 27.21 10.15 -28.81
N SER A 675 27.57 11.38 -29.19
CA SER A 675 27.76 11.74 -30.59
C SER A 675 28.93 10.94 -31.16
N SER A 676 28.67 10.11 -32.17
CA SER A 676 29.68 9.76 -33.15
C SER A 676 29.97 11.03 -33.95
N GLU A 677 31.19 11.58 -33.82
CA GLU A 677 31.71 12.53 -34.82
C GLU A 677 31.71 11.91 -36.22
#